data_AF-A0A498QNR6-F1
#
_entry.id   AF-A0A498QNR6-F1
#
_cell.length_a   1.000
_cell.length_b   1.000
_cell.length_c   1.000
_cell.angle_alpha   90.00
_cell.angle_beta   90.00
_cell.angle_gamma   90.00
#
_symmetry.space_group_name_H-M   'P 1'
#
loop_
_entity.id
_entity.type
_entity.pdbx_description
1 polymer ?
#
loop_
_entity_poly.entity_id
_entity_poly.type
_entity_poly.pdbx_seq_one_letter_code
_entity_poly.pdbx_strand_id
1 'polypeptide(L)'
;MTDHAIDVDIVKEALSVAGFSRRGFARHRVVAVADAFGGSQTPARILAEHGPLHEDDFAARLRDSGVADPEAELDQILDETECPARQLVDDRWVWLPTMLAGRVFTHRLCAEELAYDALNVTPDLDPVTALCEHEQYQRLADGSPAGVVLADLDDELLEQRGIPDEAVDPAWALLLAPGTLGALGLAEGDLAGVRLTEDGLVVERVTEVASAEGVGARLAAALDTEKPAYFDAAVWTVCAEDPQLFTEPLPPLSEIVDDHGLAHQGDWLAPGGFDFGAWHFKLGCQALAERHELDPNDAVALYVLVKLHDQIAALLDAGLAPQEALAAATDGATGPDMDLVGELGAALADPLLAELLVAETIGTDRVGTAGLGLFAEVLESKVPRPARVACRWLRAVALERMGNVEAAERELLAAETMDPDWPLPLLDLARIASDRGDVDRGLALLRRAGAEPDYPLVELLEQYRAEPRRDLGRNELCWCGSGRKYKKCHLGREQLPLDDRARWLYAKAIQHALMSGWNDLLIEVADERSRHAGDDPDALTTALGDPLVIDAVLFEGGAFEEFLQVRGSLLPDDERLLAQQWLLVQRSVFEVERVQRGHSVTVRDLRSGDTHEVREHAASRQLKTGQLVCARVLPAGDTMRFFGGVEPVALHERDPLIELLDTEPDAVTLVAYLSRRFAPPTLTNTEDDPLAFCEATVRVGDPAAIATALDETYERVDADEPPRWYEFVTTQGTQRIRAILALDSDTLRVETNSEKRMDRVLAALARLDPAMIVLEDTRRPLGDTRELAELAQQLPGGEEGVSEPDGPPGGPEVAAALEEVIRRYETAWLDEPIPALGGHTPRQAADDPTRRGDLIKLLDSFPVRAAAGAMNADRLRAVLGL
;
A
#
# COMPACT_ATOMS: atom_id res chain seq x y z
N MET A 1 2.27 -11.01 -31.78
CA MET A 1 2.71 -11.21 -30.38
C MET A 1 2.86 -9.83 -29.73
N THR A 2 2.01 -8.87 -30.10
CA THR A 2 2.49 -7.48 -30.32
C THR A 2 1.46 -6.39 -29.99
N ASP A 3 0.33 -6.69 -29.35
CA ASP A 3 -0.66 -5.65 -28.99
C ASP A 3 -0.79 -5.49 -27.47
N HIS A 4 -0.95 -6.58 -26.72
CA HIS A 4 -0.88 -6.55 -25.24
C HIS A 4 0.54 -6.42 -24.68
N ALA A 5 1.55 -6.83 -25.46
CA ALA A 5 2.95 -6.69 -25.06
C ALA A 5 3.36 -5.21 -25.03
N ILE A 6 2.89 -4.39 -25.98
CA ILE A 6 3.31 -2.99 -26.10
C ILE A 6 2.82 -2.12 -24.93
N ASP A 7 1.57 -2.27 -24.47
CA ASP A 7 1.09 -1.48 -23.33
C ASP A 7 1.80 -1.88 -22.02
N VAL A 8 2.11 -3.18 -21.85
CA VAL A 8 2.88 -3.70 -20.72
C VAL A 8 4.37 -3.30 -20.82
N ASP A 9 4.95 -3.28 -22.02
CA ASP A 9 6.33 -2.89 -22.27
C ASP A 9 6.49 -1.38 -22.05
N ILE A 10 5.56 -0.53 -22.52
CA ILE A 10 5.56 0.93 -22.28
C ILE A 10 5.51 1.25 -20.78
N VAL A 11 4.67 0.55 -20.01
CA VAL A 11 4.56 0.77 -18.56
C VAL A 11 5.80 0.24 -17.83
N LYS A 12 6.28 -0.98 -18.15
CA LYS A 12 7.49 -1.55 -17.54
C LYS A 12 8.76 -0.75 -17.85
N GLU A 13 8.91 -0.26 -19.08
CA GLU A 13 10.00 0.63 -19.46
C GLU A 13 9.92 1.99 -18.77
N ALA A 14 8.73 2.58 -18.70
CA ALA A 14 8.57 3.90 -18.10
C ALA A 14 8.77 3.88 -16.56
N LEU A 15 8.40 2.77 -15.90
CA LEU A 15 8.74 2.52 -14.49
C LEU A 15 10.26 2.38 -14.29
N SER A 16 10.96 1.74 -15.23
CA SER A 16 12.42 1.63 -15.19
C SER A 16 13.13 2.98 -15.36
N VAL A 17 12.56 3.91 -16.14
CA VAL A 17 13.09 5.28 -16.33
C VAL A 17 12.77 6.19 -15.15
N ALA A 18 11.65 5.98 -14.47
CA ALA A 18 11.25 6.74 -13.28
C ALA A 18 12.07 6.39 -12.00
N GLY A 19 13.15 5.60 -12.12
CA GLY A 19 14.04 5.31 -10.99
C GLY A 19 13.51 4.27 -10.00
N PHE A 20 12.44 3.53 -10.33
CA PHE A 20 11.96 2.38 -9.56
C PHE A 20 12.90 1.17 -9.72
N SER A 21 14.16 1.32 -9.30
CA SER A 21 15.08 0.20 -9.08
C SER A 21 14.62 -0.57 -7.84
N ARG A 22 14.74 -1.91 -7.88
CA ARG A 22 14.37 -2.88 -6.82
C ARG A 22 14.84 -2.55 -5.39
N ARG A 23 15.73 -1.56 -5.21
CA ARG A 23 16.29 -1.14 -3.91
C ARG A 23 15.53 0.01 -3.23
N GLY A 24 14.69 0.77 -3.95
CA GLY A 24 14.04 1.98 -3.42
C GLY A 24 12.74 1.77 -2.63
N PHE A 25 12.14 0.57 -2.71
CA PHE A 25 10.83 0.28 -2.11
C PHE A 25 10.86 -0.02 -0.60
N ALA A 26 12.02 -0.01 0.04
CA ALA A 26 12.18 -0.51 1.41
C ALA A 26 11.67 0.42 2.53
N ARG A 27 11.12 1.61 2.24
CA ARG A 27 10.82 2.60 3.31
C ARG A 27 9.44 3.26 3.33
N HIS A 28 8.52 2.89 2.45
CA HIS A 28 7.12 3.33 2.55
C HIS A 28 6.20 2.13 2.68
N ARG A 29 6.38 1.39 3.78
CA ARG A 29 5.37 0.47 4.29
C ARG A 29 4.39 1.31 5.12
N VAL A 30 3.26 1.69 4.51
CA VAL A 30 2.08 2.05 5.28
C VAL A 30 1.63 0.78 5.99
N VAL A 31 1.66 0.80 7.31
CA VAL A 31 1.35 -0.34 8.18
C VAL A 31 -0.15 -0.61 8.10
N ALA A 32 -0.50 -1.65 7.37
CA ALA A 32 -1.75 -2.38 7.54
C ALA A 32 -1.45 -3.88 7.43
N VAL A 33 -0.79 -4.42 8.45
CA VAL A 33 -0.70 -5.88 8.68
C VAL A 33 -1.26 -6.16 10.07
N ALA A 34 -2.58 -5.99 10.19
CA ALA A 34 -3.33 -6.72 11.20
C ALA A 34 -3.47 -8.16 10.69
N ASP A 35 -2.81 -9.11 11.38
CA ASP A 35 -3.08 -10.57 11.42
C ASP A 35 -1.83 -11.47 11.45
N ALA A 36 -0.73 -11.03 12.07
CA ALA A 36 0.40 -11.91 12.42
C ALA A 36 0.49 -12.17 13.95
N PHE A 37 -0.62 -12.47 14.62
CA PHE A 37 -0.59 -12.86 16.04
C PHE A 37 -0.13 -14.32 16.21
N GLY A 38 1.18 -14.52 16.16
CA GLY A 38 1.83 -15.81 16.46
C GLY A 38 3.33 -15.74 16.81
N GLY A 39 4.09 -14.78 16.27
CA GLY A 39 5.55 -14.67 16.49
C GLY A 39 5.96 -14.04 17.83
N SER A 40 5.25 -13.00 18.27
CA SER A 40 5.68 -12.10 19.36
C SER A 40 5.79 -12.72 20.76
N GLN A 41 5.22 -13.91 21.02
CA GLN A 41 5.27 -14.52 22.36
C GLN A 41 6.65 -15.09 22.71
N THR A 42 7.42 -15.55 21.71
CA THR A 42 8.72 -16.20 21.94
C THR A 42 9.81 -15.19 22.32
N PRO A 43 10.00 -14.07 21.58
CA PRO A 43 10.87 -12.97 21.98
C PRO A 43 10.54 -12.42 23.36
N ALA A 44 9.25 -12.15 23.62
CA ALA A 44 8.76 -11.62 24.89
C ALA A 44 9.15 -12.50 26.08
N ARG A 45 8.92 -13.82 25.97
CA ARG A 45 9.28 -14.77 27.03
C ARG A 45 10.78 -14.80 27.30
N ILE A 46 11.59 -14.88 26.25
CA ILE A 46 13.06 -15.00 26.38
C ILE A 46 13.63 -13.77 27.10
N LEU A 47 13.28 -12.56 26.64
CA LEU A 47 13.81 -11.32 27.19
C LEU A 47 13.23 -11.00 28.58
N ALA A 48 11.97 -11.35 28.85
CA ALA A 48 11.38 -11.20 30.18
C ALA A 48 12.00 -12.16 31.22
N GLU A 49 12.33 -13.40 30.83
CA GLU A 49 12.91 -14.40 31.74
C GLU A 49 14.41 -14.18 31.99
N HIS A 50 15.16 -13.79 30.96
CA HIS A 50 16.62 -13.70 31.03
C HIS A 50 17.15 -12.29 31.24
N GLY A 51 16.31 -11.26 31.11
CA GLY A 51 16.72 -9.87 31.15
C GLY A 51 17.50 -9.48 29.88
N PRO A 52 18.30 -8.39 29.95
CA PRO A 52 19.02 -7.88 28.79
C PRO A 52 20.03 -8.87 28.20
N LEU A 53 20.00 -9.11 26.89
CA LEU A 53 20.85 -10.08 26.19
C LEU A 53 21.51 -9.45 24.96
N HIS A 54 22.78 -9.77 24.68
CA HIS A 54 23.38 -9.44 23.38
C HIS A 54 22.74 -10.25 22.25
N GLU A 55 22.79 -9.70 21.04
CA GLU A 55 22.20 -10.28 19.83
C GLU A 55 22.56 -11.76 19.63
N ASP A 56 23.84 -12.13 19.74
CA ASP A 56 24.29 -13.53 19.57
C ASP A 56 23.61 -14.50 20.55
N ASP A 57 23.49 -14.10 21.82
CA ASP A 57 22.86 -14.90 22.87
C ASP A 57 21.34 -14.92 22.72
N PHE A 58 20.75 -13.83 22.24
CA PHE A 58 19.33 -13.75 21.96
C PHE A 58 18.94 -14.63 20.76
N ALA A 59 19.68 -14.53 19.65
CA ALA A 59 19.57 -15.38 18.47
C ALA A 59 19.71 -16.87 18.83
N ALA A 60 20.68 -17.21 19.70
CA ALA A 60 20.87 -18.58 20.16
C ALA A 60 19.64 -19.11 20.92
N ARG A 61 19.03 -18.30 21.78
CA ARG A 61 17.83 -18.68 22.55
C ARG A 61 16.57 -18.76 21.70
N LEU A 62 16.47 -17.93 20.65
CA LEU A 62 15.40 -18.03 19.65
C LEU A 62 15.50 -19.38 18.90
N ARG A 63 16.71 -19.78 18.47
CA ARG A 63 16.95 -21.13 17.90
C ARG A 63 16.55 -22.24 18.85
N ASP A 64 16.99 -22.16 20.10
CA ASP A 64 16.70 -23.17 21.11
C ASP A 64 15.20 -23.27 21.44
N SER A 65 14.44 -22.19 21.19
CA SER A 65 12.99 -22.13 21.36
C SER A 65 12.20 -22.59 20.13
N GLY A 66 12.88 -22.99 19.04
CA GLY A 66 12.26 -23.53 17.83
C GLY A 66 11.98 -22.52 16.72
N VAL A 67 12.48 -21.29 16.81
CA VAL A 67 12.40 -20.31 15.72
C VAL A 67 13.28 -20.78 14.55
N ALA A 68 12.66 -20.93 13.37
CA ALA A 68 13.31 -21.52 12.19
C ALA A 68 14.39 -20.61 11.58
N ASP A 69 14.13 -19.29 11.58
CA ASP A 69 15.06 -18.27 11.11
C ASP A 69 15.15 -17.11 12.12
N PRO A 70 16.04 -17.21 13.11
CA PRO A 70 16.24 -16.16 14.10
C PRO A 70 16.82 -14.87 13.52
N GLU A 71 17.53 -14.92 12.39
CA GLU A 71 18.09 -13.72 11.77
C GLU A 71 16.96 -12.90 11.16
N ALA A 72 16.03 -13.55 10.43
CA ALA A 72 14.82 -12.90 9.93
C ALA A 72 13.89 -12.39 11.05
N GLU A 73 13.76 -13.13 12.16
CA GLU A 73 12.99 -12.69 13.33
C GLU A 73 13.65 -11.46 14.00
N LEU A 74 14.98 -11.44 14.10
CA LEU A 74 15.70 -10.29 14.64
C LEU A 74 15.60 -9.07 13.72
N ASP A 75 15.65 -9.25 12.41
CA ASP A 75 15.40 -8.19 11.42
C ASP A 75 13.98 -7.61 11.57
N GLN A 76 12.96 -8.45 11.82
CA GLN A 76 11.60 -8.00 12.09
C GLN A 76 11.46 -7.26 13.42
N ILE A 77 12.20 -7.69 14.46
CA ILE A 77 12.24 -6.99 15.75
C ILE A 77 12.98 -5.64 15.63
N LEU A 78 14.01 -5.57 14.78
CA LEU A 78 14.77 -4.35 14.47
C LEU A 78 13.94 -3.29 13.74
N ASP A 79 12.88 -3.69 13.03
CA ASP A 79 11.91 -2.76 12.45
C ASP A 79 11.02 -2.08 13.52
N GLU A 80 11.21 -2.39 14.82
CA GLU A 80 10.64 -1.77 16.05
C GLU A 80 9.10 -1.68 16.15
N THR A 81 8.38 -2.12 15.13
CA THR A 81 6.94 -1.95 14.95
C THR A 81 6.11 -3.12 15.50
N GLU A 82 6.66 -4.33 15.52
CA GLU A 82 5.89 -5.54 15.83
C GLU A 82 5.87 -5.91 17.32
N CYS A 83 6.85 -5.47 18.12
CA CYS A 83 6.89 -5.78 19.55
C CYS A 83 7.68 -4.76 20.39
N PRO A 84 7.40 -4.64 21.70
CA PRO A 84 8.05 -3.68 22.60
C PRO A 84 9.43 -4.14 23.08
N ALA A 85 10.19 -4.83 22.23
CA ALA A 85 11.60 -5.09 22.46
C ALA A 85 12.41 -3.90 21.91
N ARG A 86 13.46 -3.51 22.63
CA ARG A 86 14.36 -2.40 22.23
C ARG A 86 15.82 -2.74 22.47
N GLN A 87 16.69 -2.09 21.70
CA GLN A 87 18.14 -2.18 21.87
C GLN A 87 18.63 -1.09 22.84
N LEU A 88 19.50 -1.48 23.77
CA LEU A 88 20.21 -0.60 24.70
C LEU A 88 21.44 0.02 24.01
N VAL A 89 22.03 1.06 24.61
CA VAL A 89 23.23 1.73 24.06
C VAL A 89 24.44 0.79 23.98
N ASP A 90 24.46 -0.28 24.77
CA ASP A 90 25.49 -1.30 24.78
C ASP A 90 25.14 -2.56 23.96
N ASP A 91 24.25 -2.42 22.98
CA ASP A 91 23.81 -3.44 22.01
C ASP A 91 23.05 -4.63 22.63
N ARG A 92 22.65 -4.55 23.90
CA ARG A 92 21.79 -5.57 24.53
C ARG A 92 20.32 -5.30 24.22
N TRP A 93 19.55 -6.35 23.98
CA TRP A 93 18.12 -6.33 23.79
C TRP A 93 17.37 -6.46 25.10
N VAL A 94 16.31 -5.68 25.29
CA VAL A 94 15.46 -5.73 26.49
C VAL A 94 13.98 -5.79 26.14
N TRP A 95 13.19 -6.42 27.01
CA TRP A 95 11.73 -6.36 26.97
C TRP A 95 11.23 -5.17 27.79
N LEU A 96 10.78 -4.11 27.11
CA LEU A 96 10.38 -2.86 27.76
C LEU A 96 9.31 -3.05 28.86
N PRO A 97 8.22 -3.83 28.67
CA PRO A 97 7.16 -3.93 29.68
C PRO A 97 7.67 -4.42 31.04
N THR A 98 8.53 -5.44 31.07
CA THR A 98 9.11 -5.94 32.32
C THR A 98 10.12 -4.96 32.91
N MET A 99 10.88 -4.28 32.06
CA MET A 99 11.84 -3.27 32.52
C MET A 99 11.15 -2.01 33.03
N LEU A 100 10.02 -1.59 32.49
CA LEU A 100 9.36 -0.33 32.87
C LEU A 100 8.33 -0.51 33.97
N ALA A 101 7.88 -1.74 34.22
CA ALA A 101 6.91 -2.07 35.26
C ALA A 101 7.32 -1.45 36.61
N GLY A 102 6.44 -0.59 37.15
CA GLY A 102 6.63 0.03 38.45
C GLY A 102 7.55 1.27 38.48
N ARG A 103 8.18 1.67 37.37
CA ARG A 103 9.00 2.89 37.29
C ARG A 103 8.13 4.13 37.04
N VAL A 104 8.48 5.24 37.70
CA VAL A 104 7.79 6.54 37.59
C VAL A 104 8.73 7.53 36.92
N PHE A 105 8.33 8.01 35.75
CA PHE A 105 8.98 9.14 35.06
C PHE A 105 8.18 10.41 35.31
N THR A 106 8.85 11.54 35.54
CA THR A 106 8.17 12.78 35.92
C THR A 106 8.40 13.87 34.89
N HIS A 107 7.36 14.65 34.62
CA HIS A 107 7.41 15.83 33.75
C HIS A 107 6.89 17.07 34.48
N ARG A 108 7.45 18.24 34.17
CA ARG A 108 7.05 19.52 34.77
C ARG A 108 6.10 20.26 33.84
N LEU A 109 4.87 20.46 34.32
CA LEU A 109 3.78 20.96 33.50
C LEU A 109 3.89 22.43 33.13
N CYS A 110 3.65 22.75 31.87
CA CYS A 110 3.43 24.10 31.37
C CYS A 110 1.92 24.45 31.30
N ALA A 111 1.62 25.71 30.96
CA ALA A 111 0.23 26.19 30.89
C ALA A 111 -0.56 25.59 29.71
N GLU A 112 0.10 25.30 28.58
CA GLU A 112 -0.51 24.77 27.37
C GLU A 112 -0.91 23.30 27.57
N GLU A 113 -0.03 22.48 28.15
CA GLU A 113 -0.30 21.08 28.48
C GLU A 113 -1.52 20.92 29.40
N LEU A 114 -1.63 21.81 30.40
CA LEU A 114 -2.78 21.86 31.31
C LEU A 114 -4.08 22.30 30.63
N ALA A 115 -3.99 23.14 29.59
CA ALA A 115 -5.16 23.62 28.87
C ALA A 115 -5.77 22.53 27.97
N TYR A 116 -4.93 21.65 27.43
CA TYR A 116 -5.32 20.67 26.40
C TYR A 116 -5.30 19.21 26.88
N ASP A 117 -4.80 18.94 28.08
CA ASP A 117 -4.53 17.59 28.61
C ASP A 117 -3.65 16.79 27.63
N ALA A 118 -2.57 17.42 27.16
CA ALA A 118 -1.56 16.84 26.29
C ALA A 118 -0.19 17.05 26.95
N LEU A 119 0.54 15.98 27.25
CA LEU A 119 1.85 16.05 27.90
C LEU A 119 2.95 15.93 26.86
N ASN A 120 3.88 16.87 26.83
CA ASN A 120 5.09 16.76 26.01
C ASN A 120 5.94 15.61 26.56
N VAL A 121 6.34 14.69 25.69
CA VAL A 121 7.02 13.47 26.13
C VAL A 121 8.53 13.60 26.10
N THR A 122 9.07 14.36 25.14
CA THR A 122 10.51 14.45 24.93
C THR A 122 11.16 15.49 25.86
N PRO A 123 12.21 15.14 26.63
CA PRO A 123 12.78 13.80 26.83
C PRO A 123 12.24 13.06 28.07
N ASP A 124 11.39 13.70 28.87
CA ASP A 124 11.07 13.27 30.24
C ASP A 124 10.25 11.98 30.33
N LEU A 125 9.36 11.74 29.37
CA LEU A 125 8.42 10.64 29.34
C LEU A 125 8.70 9.63 28.22
N ASP A 126 9.59 9.94 27.26
CA ASP A 126 10.01 9.01 26.18
C ASP A 126 10.24 7.58 26.66
N PRO A 127 10.97 7.33 27.78
CA PRO A 127 11.26 5.97 28.20
C PRO A 127 10.02 5.12 28.51
N VAL A 128 8.88 5.73 28.86
CA VAL A 128 7.63 5.04 29.14
C VAL A 128 6.63 5.15 27.98
N THR A 129 6.64 6.25 27.23
CA THR A 129 5.72 6.47 26.11
C THR A 129 6.12 5.72 24.85
N ALA A 130 7.35 5.24 24.70
CA ALA A 130 7.75 4.30 23.65
C ALA A 130 6.84 3.04 23.58
N LEU A 131 6.26 2.62 24.70
CA LEU A 131 5.29 1.52 24.71
C LEU A 131 3.99 1.85 23.96
N CYS A 132 3.61 3.13 23.89
CA CYS A 132 2.37 3.58 23.29
C CYS A 132 2.35 3.45 21.76
N GLU A 133 3.47 3.12 21.12
CA GLU A 133 3.50 2.67 19.73
C GLU A 133 2.67 1.39 19.52
N HIS A 134 2.43 0.62 20.59
CA HIS A 134 1.59 -0.57 20.54
C HIS A 134 0.23 -0.30 21.20
N GLU A 135 -0.86 -0.58 20.46
CA GLU A 135 -2.24 -0.32 20.88
C GLU A 135 -2.58 -0.83 22.29
N GLN A 136 -1.99 -1.95 22.70
CA GLN A 136 -2.21 -2.56 24.01
C GLN A 136 -1.78 -1.66 25.20
N TYR A 137 -0.87 -0.70 24.98
CA TYR A 137 -0.40 0.23 26.00
C TYR A 137 -0.97 1.65 25.87
N GLN A 138 -1.83 1.91 24.88
CA GLN A 138 -2.43 3.23 24.63
C GLN A 138 -3.63 3.55 25.56
N ARG A 139 -3.60 3.04 26.80
CA ARG A 139 -4.69 3.19 27.77
C ARG A 139 -4.16 3.43 29.17
N LEU A 140 -4.87 4.28 29.90
CA LEU A 140 -4.70 4.40 31.34
C LEU A 140 -5.28 3.18 32.06
N ALA A 141 -4.86 2.97 33.30
CA ALA A 141 -5.31 1.87 34.16
C ALA A 141 -6.83 1.91 34.48
N ASP A 142 -7.49 3.04 34.26
CA ASP A 142 -8.95 3.16 34.37
C ASP A 142 -9.70 2.85 33.06
N GLY A 143 -8.96 2.47 32.01
CA GLY A 143 -9.45 2.13 30.68
C GLY A 143 -9.63 3.33 29.74
N SER A 144 -9.38 4.57 30.19
CA SER A 144 -9.41 5.76 29.33
C SER A 144 -8.24 5.76 28.33
N PRO A 145 -8.40 6.39 27.15
CA PRO A 145 -7.35 6.43 26.14
C PRO A 145 -6.18 7.33 26.57
N ALA A 146 -4.96 6.88 26.27
CA ALA A 146 -3.71 7.61 26.44
C ALA A 146 -2.75 7.22 25.32
N GLY A 147 -2.95 7.84 24.16
CA GLY A 147 -2.13 7.61 22.97
C GLY A 147 -1.11 8.73 22.77
N VAL A 148 -0.02 8.43 22.10
CA VAL A 148 0.95 9.44 21.66
C VAL A 148 0.48 9.98 20.32
N VAL A 149 0.55 11.30 20.15
CA VAL A 149 0.15 12.01 18.93
C VAL A 149 1.31 12.84 18.39
N LEU A 150 1.33 13.04 17.08
CA LEU A 150 2.30 13.86 16.35
C LEU A 150 1.58 14.96 15.55
N ALA A 151 2.06 16.20 15.65
CA ALA A 151 1.63 17.27 14.75
C ALA A 151 1.94 16.89 13.28
N ASP A 152 1.09 17.25 12.32
CA ASP A 152 1.14 16.88 10.90
C ASP A 152 0.64 15.45 10.56
N LEU A 153 0.73 14.47 11.48
CA LEU A 153 0.18 13.13 11.25
C LEU A 153 -1.21 12.93 11.88
N ASP A 154 -1.46 13.57 13.03
CA ASP A 154 -2.70 13.44 13.80
C ASP A 154 -3.58 14.71 13.74
N ASP A 155 -3.44 15.53 12.70
CA ASP A 155 -4.14 16.82 12.54
C ASP A 155 -5.64 16.70 12.73
N GLU A 156 -6.27 15.66 12.15
CA GLU A 156 -7.71 15.45 12.31
C GLU A 156 -8.12 15.27 13.78
N LEU A 157 -7.29 14.57 14.57
CA LEU A 157 -7.54 14.34 15.99
C LEU A 157 -7.27 15.60 16.83
N LEU A 158 -6.19 16.33 16.51
CA LEU A 158 -5.83 17.59 17.17
C LEU A 158 -6.89 18.68 16.90
N GLU A 159 -7.34 18.82 15.64
CA GLU A 159 -8.43 19.71 15.25
C GLU A 159 -9.74 19.37 15.96
N GLN A 160 -10.09 18.08 16.04
CA GLN A 160 -11.28 17.61 16.79
C GLN A 160 -11.21 17.99 18.28
N ARG A 161 -10.01 17.99 18.86
CA ARG A 161 -9.75 18.39 20.24
C ARG A 161 -9.60 19.91 20.40
N GLY A 162 -9.51 20.66 19.31
CA GLY A 162 -9.28 22.11 19.31
C GLY A 162 -7.90 22.49 19.84
N ILE A 163 -6.90 21.62 19.65
CA ILE A 163 -5.51 21.83 20.05
C ILE A 163 -4.80 22.44 18.84
N PRO A 164 -4.19 23.64 18.96
CA PRO A 164 -3.38 24.20 17.89
C PRO A 164 -2.04 23.48 17.79
N ASP A 165 -1.50 23.33 16.59
CA ASP A 165 -0.24 22.62 16.34
C ASP A 165 0.92 23.18 17.16
N GLU A 166 0.93 24.49 17.41
CA GLU A 166 1.98 25.13 18.22
C GLU A 166 1.91 24.80 19.72
N ALA A 167 0.83 24.17 20.19
CA ALA A 167 0.65 23.76 21.58
C ALA A 167 1.09 22.31 21.85
N VAL A 168 1.54 21.58 20.83
CA VAL A 168 2.07 20.22 20.92
C VAL A 168 3.55 20.27 20.53
N ASP A 169 4.39 19.53 21.25
CA ASP A 169 5.80 19.42 20.86
C ASP A 169 5.91 18.81 19.44
N PRO A 170 6.75 19.37 18.54
CA PRO A 170 6.97 18.82 17.20
C PRO A 170 7.47 17.36 17.19
N ALA A 171 8.04 16.89 18.31
CA ALA A 171 8.46 15.51 18.47
C ALA A 171 7.29 14.59 18.77
N TRP A 172 6.64 14.68 19.93
CA TRP A 172 5.51 13.83 20.31
C TRP A 172 4.79 14.41 21.55
N ALA A 173 3.50 14.11 21.71
CA ALA A 173 2.80 14.34 22.98
C ALA A 173 1.88 13.18 23.38
N LEU A 174 1.81 12.90 24.68
CA LEU A 174 0.86 11.95 25.25
C LEU A 174 -0.49 12.65 25.46
N LEU A 175 -1.46 12.32 24.60
CA LEU A 175 -2.80 12.89 24.63
C LEU A 175 -3.68 12.14 25.63
N LEU A 176 -4.14 12.85 26.67
CA LEU A 176 -5.00 12.32 27.71
C LEU A 176 -6.47 12.67 27.46
N ALA A 177 -7.38 12.00 28.18
CA ALA A 177 -8.79 12.38 28.18
C ALA A 177 -8.97 13.81 28.74
N PRO A 178 -9.88 14.64 28.19
CA PRO A 178 -10.09 16.00 28.67
C PRO A 178 -10.45 16.06 30.17
N GLY A 179 -9.78 16.95 30.91
CA GLY A 179 -9.94 17.15 32.34
C GLY A 179 -9.14 16.19 33.23
N THR A 180 -8.29 15.34 32.67
CA THR A 180 -7.47 14.39 33.43
C THR A 180 -6.52 15.09 34.40
N LEU A 181 -5.72 16.04 33.92
CA LEU A 181 -4.77 16.78 34.75
C LEU A 181 -5.49 17.67 35.76
N GLY A 182 -6.62 18.25 35.36
CA GLY A 182 -7.49 19.04 36.23
C GLY A 182 -8.09 18.20 37.38
N ALA A 183 -8.49 16.95 37.10
CA ALA A 183 -9.02 16.03 38.11
C ALA A 183 -7.97 15.60 39.13
N LEU A 184 -6.70 15.52 38.72
CA LEU A 184 -5.54 15.30 39.61
C LEU A 184 -5.17 16.55 40.43
N GLY A 185 -5.84 17.68 40.16
CA GLY A 185 -5.61 18.94 40.84
C GLY A 185 -4.22 19.52 40.57
N LEU A 186 -3.63 19.24 39.41
CA LEU A 186 -2.33 19.76 38.97
C LEU A 186 -2.45 21.22 38.53
N ALA A 187 -1.39 21.99 38.74
CA ALA A 187 -1.24 23.38 38.32
C ALA A 187 0.10 23.58 37.61
N GLU A 188 0.26 24.73 36.95
CA GLU A 188 1.48 25.06 36.20
C GLU A 188 2.71 24.97 37.11
N GLY A 189 3.74 24.26 36.65
CA GLY A 189 4.98 23.98 37.38
C GLY A 189 4.92 22.78 38.35
N ASP A 190 3.74 22.18 38.59
CA ASP A 190 3.64 20.91 39.31
C ASP A 190 4.24 19.75 38.49
N LEU A 191 4.57 18.65 39.18
CA LEU A 191 5.08 17.43 38.55
C LEU A 191 3.95 16.42 38.31
N ALA A 192 3.82 15.98 37.06
CA ALA A 192 3.06 14.80 36.69
C ALA A 192 4.01 13.60 36.62
N GLY A 193 3.64 12.48 37.25
CA GLY A 193 4.32 11.19 37.15
C GLY A 193 3.57 10.26 36.22
N VAL A 194 4.28 9.55 35.36
CA VAL A 194 3.74 8.50 34.47
C VAL A 194 4.40 7.18 34.81
N ARG A 195 3.59 6.14 35.05
CA ARG A 195 4.06 4.80 35.41
C ARG A 195 3.27 3.71 34.70
N LEU A 196 3.97 2.66 34.28
CA LEU A 196 3.36 1.44 33.78
C LEU A 196 2.92 0.52 34.94
N THR A 197 1.68 0.04 34.86
CA THR A 197 1.10 -0.98 35.77
C THR A 197 0.59 -2.18 34.98
N GLU A 198 0.17 -3.25 35.67
CA GLU A 198 -0.45 -4.41 35.02
C GLU A 198 -1.76 -4.05 34.27
N ASP A 199 -2.46 -3.00 34.72
CA ASP A 199 -3.74 -2.57 34.16
C ASP A 199 -3.61 -1.48 33.08
N GLY A 200 -2.40 -0.96 32.83
CA GLY A 200 -2.12 0.14 31.89
C GLY A 200 -1.31 1.28 32.51
N LEU A 201 -1.24 2.42 31.83
CA LEU A 201 -0.52 3.61 32.29
C LEU A 201 -1.26 4.32 33.43
N VAL A 202 -0.51 4.91 34.36
CA VAL A 202 -1.07 5.74 35.43
C VAL A 202 -0.39 7.10 35.37
N VAL A 203 -1.22 8.15 35.26
CA VAL A 203 -0.79 9.54 35.44
C VAL A 203 -1.14 9.97 36.87
N GLU A 204 -0.16 10.45 37.62
CA GLU A 204 -0.32 10.82 39.02
C GLU A 204 0.35 12.14 39.39
N ARG A 205 -0.16 12.81 40.43
CA ARG A 205 0.47 14.02 40.97
C ARG A 205 1.66 13.64 41.85
N VAL A 206 2.84 14.17 41.53
CA VAL A 206 4.07 13.97 42.30
C VAL A 206 4.37 15.22 43.13
N THR A 207 4.46 15.07 44.46
CA THR A 207 4.74 16.20 45.37
C THR A 207 6.15 16.20 45.94
N GLU A 208 6.79 15.03 46.00
CA GLU A 208 8.15 14.85 46.49
C GLU A 208 8.89 13.94 45.51
N VAL A 209 10.14 14.29 45.21
CA VAL A 209 11.04 13.50 44.39
C VAL A 209 12.24 13.07 45.23
N ALA A 210 12.73 11.85 44.99
CA ALA A 210 13.95 11.35 45.58
C ALA A 210 15.19 12.02 44.95
N SER A 211 16.36 11.81 45.55
CA SER A 211 17.60 12.40 45.06
C SER A 211 18.08 11.71 43.79
N ALA A 212 18.32 12.47 42.72
CA ALA A 212 18.96 12.00 41.49
C ALA A 212 20.50 12.05 41.53
N GLU A 213 21.11 12.06 42.73
CA GLU A 213 22.56 12.11 42.87
C GLU A 213 23.22 10.91 42.16
N GLY A 214 24.10 11.21 41.20
CA GLY A 214 24.83 10.20 40.42
C GLY A 214 24.09 9.65 39.18
N VAL A 215 22.82 9.98 38.96
CA VAL A 215 22.08 9.54 37.76
C VAL A 215 22.67 10.14 36.50
N GLY A 216 22.88 11.46 36.47
CA GLY A 216 23.53 12.14 35.33
C GLY A 216 24.94 11.59 35.05
N ALA A 217 25.70 11.21 36.08
CA ALA A 217 27.02 10.60 35.91
C ALA A 217 26.98 9.19 35.33
N ARG A 218 25.92 8.41 35.61
CA ARG A 218 25.70 7.09 34.99
C ARG A 218 25.27 7.24 33.54
N LEU A 219 24.36 8.16 33.24
CA LEU A 219 23.98 8.49 31.86
C LEU A 219 25.22 8.91 31.06
N ALA A 220 26.03 9.83 31.58
CA ALA A 220 27.28 10.25 30.95
C ALA A 220 28.25 9.08 30.68
N ALA A 221 28.30 8.08 31.57
CA ALA A 221 29.17 6.92 31.42
C ALA A 221 28.67 5.90 30.37
N ALA A 222 27.39 5.91 30.05
CA ALA A 222 26.79 5.06 29.02
C ALA A 222 26.97 5.63 27.59
N LEU A 223 27.28 6.92 27.44
CA LEU A 223 27.37 7.59 26.14
C LEU A 223 28.72 7.42 25.45
N ASP A 224 28.71 7.35 24.12
CA ASP A 224 29.88 7.50 23.27
C ASP A 224 30.28 8.99 23.17
N THR A 225 31.57 9.28 23.01
CA THR A 225 32.08 10.65 22.82
C THR A 225 31.95 11.17 21.40
N GLU A 226 31.81 10.30 20.41
CA GLU A 226 31.82 10.62 18.97
C GLU A 226 30.43 10.55 18.34
N LYS A 227 29.42 10.01 19.05
CA LYS A 227 28.05 9.84 18.57
C LYS A 227 27.05 10.07 19.71
N PRO A 228 25.90 10.71 19.45
CA PRO A 228 24.81 10.75 20.42
C PRO A 228 24.14 9.37 20.50
N ALA A 229 23.38 9.16 21.56
CA ALA A 229 22.49 8.02 21.73
C ALA A 229 21.05 8.50 21.85
N TYR A 230 20.09 7.63 21.53
CA TYR A 230 18.69 7.90 21.88
C TYR A 230 18.55 8.04 23.39
N PHE A 231 17.79 9.05 23.83
CA PHE A 231 17.70 9.46 25.22
C PHE A 231 17.10 8.33 26.08
N ASP A 232 15.98 7.78 25.62
CA ASP A 232 15.30 6.64 26.23
C ASP A 232 16.19 5.39 26.28
N ALA A 233 16.92 5.06 25.21
CA ALA A 233 17.88 3.96 25.19
C ALA A 233 18.97 4.13 26.27
N ALA A 234 19.49 5.34 26.46
CA ALA A 234 20.46 5.62 27.52
C ALA A 234 19.83 5.44 28.92
N VAL A 235 18.58 5.88 29.10
CA VAL A 235 17.82 5.70 30.35
C VAL A 235 17.53 4.22 30.63
N TRP A 236 17.12 3.45 29.63
CA TRP A 236 16.93 2.01 29.73
C TRP A 236 18.22 1.28 30.06
N THR A 237 19.34 1.71 29.49
CA THR A 237 20.67 1.14 29.77
C THR A 237 21.02 1.28 31.24
N VAL A 238 20.85 2.48 31.83
CA VAL A 238 21.11 2.67 33.26
C VAL A 238 20.05 1.99 34.16
N CYS A 239 18.81 1.80 33.68
CA CYS A 239 17.78 1.03 34.38
C CYS A 239 18.07 -0.48 34.40
N ALA A 240 18.67 -1.00 33.34
CA ALA A 240 19.12 -2.38 33.24
C ALA A 240 20.31 -2.65 34.19
N GLU A 241 21.17 -1.66 34.41
CA GLU A 241 22.28 -1.75 35.36
C GLU A 241 21.85 -1.58 36.83
N ASP A 242 20.88 -0.70 37.10
CA ASP A 242 20.32 -0.47 38.42
C ASP A 242 18.78 -0.65 38.43
N PRO A 243 18.30 -1.85 38.82
CA PRO A 243 16.87 -2.16 38.86
C PRO A 243 16.04 -1.29 39.83
N GLN A 244 16.66 -0.54 40.73
CA GLN A 244 15.96 0.36 41.66
C GLN A 244 15.76 1.77 41.09
N LEU A 245 16.43 2.10 39.98
CA LEU A 245 16.36 3.43 39.39
C LEU A 245 14.93 3.72 38.86
N PHE A 246 14.43 4.92 39.13
CA PHE A 246 13.07 5.38 38.84
C PHE A 246 11.94 4.57 39.49
N THR A 247 12.21 3.68 40.44
CA THR A 247 11.13 3.01 41.21
C THR A 247 10.46 3.94 42.24
N GLU A 248 11.14 5.03 42.58
CA GLU A 248 10.57 6.21 43.24
C GLU A 248 10.68 7.40 42.27
N PRO A 249 9.78 8.40 42.35
CA PRO A 249 9.82 9.56 41.47
C PRO A 249 11.14 10.32 41.65
N LEU A 250 11.87 10.53 40.57
CA LEU A 250 13.05 11.41 40.51
C LEU A 250 12.65 12.77 39.91
N PRO A 251 13.50 13.81 39.94
CA PRO A 251 13.29 14.99 39.11
C PRO A 251 13.17 14.61 37.61
N PRO A 252 12.55 15.46 36.79
CA PRO A 252 12.49 15.28 35.34
C PRO A 252 13.85 14.98 34.72
N LEU A 253 13.88 14.13 33.69
CA LEU A 253 15.13 13.69 33.05
C LEU A 253 15.89 14.87 32.46
N SER A 254 15.17 15.81 31.83
CA SER A 254 15.67 17.09 31.33
C SER A 254 16.44 17.86 32.42
N GLU A 255 15.86 17.99 33.62
CA GLU A 255 16.53 18.64 34.77
C GLU A 255 17.77 17.87 35.23
N ILE A 256 17.72 16.53 35.26
CA ILE A 256 18.86 15.69 35.65
C ILE A 256 20.04 15.86 34.69
N VAL A 257 19.78 15.88 33.38
CA VAL A 257 20.83 16.02 32.36
C VAL A 257 21.39 17.44 32.31
N ASP A 258 20.53 18.45 32.45
CA ASP A 258 20.92 19.86 32.52
C ASP A 258 21.81 20.15 33.74
N ASP A 259 21.43 19.65 34.91
CA ASP A 259 22.21 19.80 36.16
C ASP A 259 23.59 19.12 36.07
N HIS A 260 23.70 18.02 35.31
CA HIS A 260 24.98 17.35 35.07
C HIS A 260 25.82 18.03 33.97
N GLY A 261 25.19 18.82 33.09
CA GLY A 261 25.82 19.46 31.95
C GLY A 261 25.98 18.54 30.73
N LEU A 262 25.09 17.56 30.55
CA LEU A 262 24.96 16.82 29.29
C LEU A 262 24.26 17.67 28.23
N ALA A 263 24.50 17.35 26.96
CA ALA A 263 23.83 18.01 25.84
C ALA A 263 22.69 17.12 25.35
N HIS A 264 21.52 17.70 25.08
CA HIS A 264 20.39 16.99 24.46
C HIS A 264 19.72 17.86 23.41
N GLN A 265 19.13 17.22 22.41
CA GLN A 265 18.35 17.86 21.34
C GLN A 265 17.30 16.87 20.82
N GLY A 266 16.02 17.14 21.09
CA GLY A 266 14.95 16.18 20.81
C GLY A 266 15.23 14.86 21.52
N ASP A 267 15.10 13.76 20.79
CA ASP A 267 15.29 12.40 21.31
C ASP A 267 16.77 12.02 21.50
N TRP A 268 17.71 12.93 21.25
CA TRP A 268 19.15 12.64 21.30
C TRP A 268 19.79 13.15 22.59
N LEU A 269 20.62 12.30 23.20
CA LEU A 269 21.46 12.59 24.35
C LEU A 269 22.95 12.43 23.99
N ALA A 270 23.77 13.38 24.42
CA ALA A 270 25.21 13.42 24.15
C ALA A 270 26.03 14.02 25.31
N PRO A 271 27.35 13.78 25.34
CA PRO A 271 28.23 14.45 26.29
C PRO A 271 28.19 15.98 26.16
N GLY A 272 28.49 16.69 27.26
CA GLY A 272 28.51 18.15 27.27
C GLY A 272 29.44 18.74 26.20
N GLY A 273 28.90 19.68 25.40
CA GLY A 273 29.64 20.34 24.32
C GLY A 273 29.63 19.61 22.98
N PHE A 274 28.81 18.57 22.82
CA PHE A 274 28.59 17.89 21.54
C PHE A 274 27.98 18.83 20.48
N ASP A 275 28.48 18.75 19.25
CA ASP A 275 28.00 19.55 18.12
C ASP A 275 27.00 18.74 17.29
N PHE A 276 25.72 18.80 17.69
CA PHE A 276 24.63 18.15 16.97
C PHE A 276 24.51 18.64 15.52
N GLY A 277 24.82 19.92 15.25
CA GLY A 277 24.75 20.47 13.90
C GLY A 277 25.77 19.81 12.97
N ALA A 278 27.03 19.72 13.40
CA ALA A 278 28.09 19.03 12.66
C ALA A 278 27.82 17.53 12.51
N TRP A 279 27.24 16.90 13.53
CA TRP A 279 26.88 15.47 13.48
C TRP A 279 25.75 15.20 12.47
N HIS A 280 24.63 15.92 12.54
CA HIS A 280 23.53 15.79 11.58
C HIS A 280 24.00 16.09 10.15
N PHE A 281 24.84 17.10 9.98
CA PHE A 281 25.45 17.42 8.69
C PHE A 281 26.24 16.22 8.12
N LYS A 282 27.09 15.60 8.94
CA LYS A 282 27.87 14.42 8.53
C LYS A 282 26.96 13.24 8.20
N LEU A 283 25.95 12.97 9.03
CA LEU A 283 25.02 11.85 8.82
C LEU A 283 24.21 12.04 7.53
N GLY A 284 23.70 13.25 7.28
CA GLY A 284 22.97 13.58 6.06
C GLY A 284 23.83 13.44 4.80
N CYS A 285 25.09 13.89 4.85
CA CYS A 285 26.04 13.68 3.74
C CYS A 285 26.33 12.19 3.51
N GLN A 286 26.51 11.41 4.57
CA GLN A 286 26.73 9.96 4.47
C GLN A 286 25.52 9.24 3.89
N ALA A 287 24.31 9.60 4.33
CA ALA A 287 23.07 9.05 3.82
C ALA A 287 22.91 9.31 2.31
N LEU A 288 23.22 10.52 1.84
CA LEU A 288 23.21 10.83 0.40
C LEU A 288 24.32 10.08 -0.36
N ALA A 289 25.52 9.99 0.20
CA ALA A 289 26.62 9.26 -0.41
C ALA A 289 26.30 7.77 -0.60
N GLU A 290 25.70 7.14 0.41
CA GLU A 290 25.30 5.73 0.37
C GLU A 290 24.11 5.49 -0.56
N ARG A 291 23.08 6.34 -0.49
CA ARG A 291 21.87 6.22 -1.31
C ARG A 291 22.15 6.34 -2.80
N HIS A 292 23.03 7.29 -3.18
CA HIS A 292 23.29 7.65 -4.56
C HIS A 292 24.68 7.24 -5.07
N GLU A 293 25.41 6.46 -4.26
CA GLU A 293 26.79 5.99 -4.55
C GLU A 293 27.77 7.15 -4.92
N LEU A 294 27.61 8.30 -4.26
CA LEU A 294 28.40 9.51 -4.53
C LEU A 294 29.74 9.51 -3.79
N ASP A 295 30.73 10.22 -4.34
CA ASP A 295 31.93 10.53 -3.55
C ASP A 295 31.62 11.55 -2.45
N PRO A 296 32.40 11.56 -1.35
CA PRO A 296 32.10 12.41 -0.20
C PRO A 296 32.00 13.90 -0.49
N ASN A 297 32.71 14.44 -1.49
CA ASN A 297 32.65 15.87 -1.81
C ASN A 297 31.36 16.21 -2.55
N ASP A 298 30.96 15.36 -3.49
CA ASP A 298 29.73 15.50 -4.24
C ASP A 298 28.51 15.37 -3.33
N ALA A 299 28.55 14.42 -2.38
CA ALA A 299 27.50 14.29 -1.36
C ALA A 299 27.40 15.53 -0.46
N VAL A 300 28.54 16.12 -0.06
CA VAL A 300 28.56 17.39 0.69
C VAL A 300 27.95 18.53 -0.12
N ALA A 301 28.33 18.68 -1.39
CA ALA A 301 27.79 19.72 -2.25
C ALA A 301 26.28 19.56 -2.42
N LEU A 302 25.81 18.35 -2.73
CA LEU A 302 24.39 18.05 -2.87
C LEU A 302 23.62 18.32 -1.58
N TYR A 303 24.11 17.83 -0.43
CA TYR A 303 23.46 18.02 0.87
C TYR A 303 23.24 19.50 1.22
N VAL A 304 24.27 20.33 1.02
CA VAL A 304 24.18 21.77 1.29
C VAL A 304 23.18 22.45 0.36
N LEU A 305 23.17 22.10 -0.93
CA LEU A 305 22.25 22.67 -1.90
C LEU A 305 20.79 22.29 -1.58
N VAL A 306 20.54 21.05 -1.17
CA VAL A 306 19.23 20.57 -0.69
C VAL A 306 18.80 21.35 0.54
N LYS A 307 19.65 21.47 1.58
CA LYS A 307 19.29 22.18 2.81
C LYS A 307 19.02 23.67 2.60
N LEU A 308 19.72 24.30 1.66
CA LEU A 308 19.47 25.69 1.29
C LEU A 308 18.14 25.84 0.54
N HIS A 309 17.79 24.87 -0.31
CA HIS A 309 16.47 24.81 -0.93
C HIS A 309 15.37 24.61 0.12
N ASP A 310 15.52 23.67 1.06
CA ASP A 310 14.56 23.42 2.16
C ASP A 310 14.26 24.70 2.94
N GLN A 311 15.29 25.48 3.26
CA GLN A 311 15.15 26.77 3.96
C GLN A 311 14.36 27.79 3.14
N ILE A 312 14.63 27.89 1.83
CA ILE A 312 13.87 28.78 0.95
C ILE A 312 12.40 28.33 0.87
N ALA A 313 12.16 27.04 0.72
CA ALA A 313 10.80 26.47 0.67
C ALA A 313 10.02 26.77 1.95
N ALA A 314 10.61 26.50 3.13
CA ALA A 314 9.99 26.78 4.42
C ALA A 314 9.65 28.28 4.63
N LEU A 315 10.52 29.19 4.18
CA LEU A 315 10.26 30.62 4.27
C LEU A 315 9.14 31.09 3.33
N LEU A 316 9.04 30.49 2.14
CA LEU A 316 7.92 30.74 1.22
C LEU A 316 6.61 30.23 1.81
N ASP A 317 6.63 29.07 2.45
CA ASP A 317 5.45 28.50 3.11
C ASP A 317 4.96 29.40 4.25
N ALA A 318 5.90 29.94 5.04
CA ALA A 318 5.63 30.95 6.07
C ALA A 318 5.11 32.30 5.52
N GLY A 319 4.85 32.40 4.21
CA GLY A 319 4.20 33.54 3.56
C GLY A 319 5.14 34.69 3.19
N LEU A 320 6.46 34.50 3.26
CA LEU A 320 7.40 35.53 2.83
C LEU A 320 7.35 35.69 1.31
N ALA A 321 7.49 36.93 0.84
CA ALA A 321 7.63 37.17 -0.59
C ALA A 321 8.92 36.51 -1.12
N PRO A 322 8.95 36.04 -2.38
CA PRO A 322 10.13 35.39 -2.97
C PRO A 322 11.48 36.10 -2.75
N GLN A 323 11.53 37.42 -2.90
CA GLN A 323 12.76 38.17 -2.67
C GLN A 323 13.15 38.26 -1.18
N GLU A 324 12.18 38.23 -0.27
CA GLU A 324 12.38 38.28 1.18
C GLU A 324 12.77 36.92 1.72
N ALA A 325 12.10 35.84 1.28
CA ALA A 325 12.46 34.46 1.59
C ALA A 325 13.89 34.16 1.14
N LEU A 326 14.25 34.59 -0.07
CA LEU A 326 15.62 34.48 -0.54
C LEU A 326 16.60 35.28 0.33
N ALA A 327 16.29 36.55 0.61
CA ALA A 327 17.17 37.38 1.43
C ALA A 327 17.37 36.73 2.80
N ALA A 328 16.31 36.24 3.45
CA ALA A 328 16.32 35.61 4.76
C ALA A 328 17.02 34.25 4.77
N ALA A 329 16.82 33.38 3.76
CA ALA A 329 17.57 32.13 3.60
C ALA A 329 19.08 32.38 3.43
N THR A 330 19.44 33.60 3.02
CA THR A 330 20.82 34.07 2.88
C THR A 330 21.21 35.13 3.94
N ASP A 331 20.37 35.39 4.95
CA ASP A 331 20.65 36.40 5.98
C ASP A 331 21.30 35.73 7.18
N GLY A 332 22.45 36.28 7.61
CA GLY A 332 23.45 35.57 8.44
C GLY A 332 24.66 35.12 7.62
N ALA A 333 24.49 34.88 6.32
CA ALA A 333 25.58 34.76 5.36
C ALA A 333 26.17 36.14 5.04
N THR A 334 27.11 36.60 5.88
CA THR A 334 27.98 37.71 5.45
C THR A 334 28.69 37.29 4.15
N GLY A 335 29.05 38.27 3.31
CA GLY A 335 29.65 38.08 1.96
C GLY A 335 30.57 36.86 1.67
N PRO A 336 31.34 36.28 2.61
CA PRO A 336 31.99 34.97 2.43
C PRO A 336 31.11 33.72 2.16
N ASP A 337 29.83 33.66 2.57
CA ASP A 337 29.01 32.43 2.45
C ASP A 337 28.29 32.27 1.10
N MET A 338 27.98 33.37 0.39
CA MET A 338 27.41 33.28 -0.97
C MET A 338 28.44 32.87 -2.03
N ASP A 339 29.73 33.09 -1.76
CA ASP A 339 30.81 32.56 -2.58
C ASP A 339 30.93 31.04 -2.38
N LEU A 340 30.74 30.54 -1.15
CA LEU A 340 30.67 29.10 -0.85
C LEU A 340 29.49 28.43 -1.56
N VAL A 341 28.30 29.06 -1.59
CA VAL A 341 27.15 28.54 -2.37
C VAL A 341 27.50 28.47 -3.87
N GLY A 342 28.22 29.45 -4.41
CA GLY A 342 28.71 29.42 -5.79
C GLY A 342 29.76 28.34 -6.05
N GLU A 343 30.65 28.08 -5.08
CA GLU A 343 31.66 27.02 -5.13
C GLU A 343 31.02 25.63 -5.07
N LEU A 344 30.07 25.39 -4.16
CA LEU A 344 29.34 24.12 -4.06
C LEU A 344 28.41 23.94 -5.25
N GLY A 345 27.75 25.01 -5.71
CA GLY A 345 26.94 25.00 -6.93
C GLY A 345 27.75 24.74 -8.21
N ALA A 346 29.08 24.80 -8.17
CA ALA A 346 29.92 24.36 -9.28
C ALA A 346 29.79 22.85 -9.54
N ALA A 347 29.43 22.06 -8.52
CA ALA A 347 29.19 20.62 -8.64
C ALA A 347 28.04 20.31 -9.61
N LEU A 348 27.07 21.23 -9.76
CA LEU A 348 25.98 21.12 -10.73
C LEU A 348 26.44 21.20 -12.20
N ALA A 349 27.73 21.37 -12.47
CA ALA A 349 28.29 21.12 -13.80
C ALA A 349 28.23 19.62 -14.17
N ASP A 350 28.14 18.72 -13.18
CA ASP A 350 27.79 17.32 -13.39
C ASP A 350 26.27 17.19 -13.56
N PRO A 351 25.77 16.69 -14.70
CA PRO A 351 24.35 16.44 -14.90
C PRO A 351 23.73 15.53 -13.83
N LEU A 352 24.46 14.52 -13.33
CA LEU A 352 23.94 13.61 -12.31
C LEU A 352 23.58 14.36 -11.03
N LEU A 353 24.44 15.27 -10.57
CA LEU A 353 24.17 16.06 -9.36
C LEU A 353 23.02 17.04 -9.53
N ALA A 354 22.82 17.58 -10.73
CA ALA A 354 21.65 18.40 -11.03
C ALA A 354 20.35 17.58 -10.97
N GLU A 355 20.35 16.37 -11.53
CA GLU A 355 19.21 15.45 -11.47
C GLU A 355 18.90 15.00 -10.04
N LEU A 356 19.92 14.63 -9.26
CA LEU A 356 19.75 14.26 -7.86
C LEU A 356 19.25 15.43 -7.00
N LEU A 357 19.65 16.67 -7.29
CA LEU A 357 19.10 17.84 -6.61
C LEU A 357 17.59 17.94 -6.84
N VAL A 358 17.11 17.71 -8.06
CA VAL A 358 15.66 17.68 -8.33
C VAL A 358 14.96 16.55 -7.56
N ALA A 359 15.55 15.35 -7.57
CA ALA A 359 15.00 14.19 -6.89
C ALA A 359 14.85 14.40 -5.38
N GLU A 360 15.80 15.08 -4.74
CA GLU A 360 15.78 15.35 -3.30
C GLU A 360 14.97 16.61 -2.91
N THR A 361 14.49 17.43 -3.87
CA THR A 361 13.85 18.73 -3.56
C THR A 361 12.42 18.93 -4.04
N ILE A 362 11.98 18.31 -5.14
CA ILE A 362 10.69 18.69 -5.78
C ILE A 362 9.49 17.83 -5.34
N GLY A 363 9.68 16.59 -4.85
CA GLY A 363 8.58 15.74 -4.34
C GLY A 363 7.23 15.84 -5.10
N THR A 364 6.12 15.82 -4.33
CA THR A 364 4.74 16.17 -4.77
C THR A 364 4.31 17.57 -4.30
N ASP A 365 5.17 18.29 -3.59
CA ASP A 365 4.85 19.58 -2.96
C ASP A 365 5.00 20.78 -3.93
N ARG A 366 3.96 21.62 -3.97
CA ARG A 366 3.94 22.88 -4.74
C ARG A 366 4.90 23.93 -4.17
N VAL A 367 5.15 23.93 -2.86
CA VAL A 367 6.02 24.91 -2.21
C VAL A 367 7.49 24.63 -2.53
N GLY A 368 7.93 23.37 -2.42
CA GLY A 368 9.24 22.91 -2.88
C GLY A 368 9.51 23.25 -4.35
N THR A 369 8.50 23.10 -5.23
CA THR A 369 8.60 23.45 -6.66
C THR A 369 8.90 24.95 -6.87
N ALA A 370 8.17 25.84 -6.19
CA ALA A 370 8.38 27.28 -6.29
C ALA A 370 9.75 27.70 -5.72
N GLY A 371 10.16 27.07 -4.61
CA GLY A 371 11.48 27.24 -4.00
C GLY A 371 12.61 26.93 -4.98
N LEU A 372 12.51 25.84 -5.74
CA LEU A 372 13.56 25.46 -6.70
C LEU A 372 13.72 26.47 -7.84
N GLY A 373 12.61 26.99 -8.38
CA GLY A 373 12.67 27.99 -9.46
C GLY A 373 13.41 29.26 -9.04
N LEU A 374 13.15 29.74 -7.82
CA LEU A 374 13.81 30.90 -7.23
C LEU A 374 15.27 30.60 -6.90
N PHE A 375 15.53 29.46 -6.28
CA PHE A 375 16.88 29.00 -5.94
C PHE A 375 17.78 28.97 -7.19
N ALA A 376 17.30 28.36 -8.27
CA ALA A 376 18.04 28.25 -9.52
C ALA A 376 18.28 29.60 -10.22
N GLU A 377 17.36 30.56 -10.12
CA GLU A 377 17.55 31.93 -10.64
C GLU A 377 18.73 32.64 -9.96
N VAL A 378 18.85 32.48 -8.64
CA VAL A 378 19.89 33.13 -7.84
C VAL A 378 21.24 32.47 -8.09
N LEU A 379 21.24 31.13 -8.08
CA LEU A 379 22.41 30.31 -8.22
C LEU A 379 23.12 30.55 -9.56
N GLU A 380 22.38 30.79 -10.65
CA GLU A 380 22.94 31.03 -11.99
C GLU A 380 23.99 32.15 -12.02
N SER A 381 23.78 33.22 -11.24
CA SER A 381 24.70 34.37 -11.17
C SER A 381 25.98 34.09 -10.38
N LYS A 382 25.96 33.08 -9.52
CA LYS A 382 27.02 32.72 -8.56
C LYS A 382 27.88 31.56 -9.04
N VAL A 383 27.29 30.62 -9.78
CA VAL A 383 28.00 29.43 -10.25
C VAL A 383 28.89 29.73 -11.46
N PRO A 384 29.98 28.94 -11.63
CA PRO A 384 30.83 29.05 -12.81
C PRO A 384 30.05 28.72 -14.09
N ARG A 385 30.56 29.21 -15.23
CA ARG A 385 29.90 29.06 -16.54
C ARG A 385 29.44 27.62 -16.85
N PRO A 386 30.23 26.56 -16.57
CA PRO A 386 29.81 25.18 -16.81
C PRO A 386 28.67 24.69 -15.94
N ALA A 387 28.29 25.36 -14.85
CA ALA A 387 27.17 24.96 -13.99
C ALA A 387 25.88 25.75 -14.28
N ARG A 388 25.95 26.80 -15.10
CA ARG A 388 24.79 27.69 -15.35
C ARG A 388 23.67 27.03 -16.15
N VAL A 389 23.97 26.03 -16.98
CA VAL A 389 22.94 25.36 -17.79
C VAL A 389 22.09 24.47 -16.86
N ALA A 390 22.67 23.87 -15.81
CA ALA A 390 21.89 23.20 -14.76
C ALA A 390 20.89 24.16 -14.12
N CYS A 391 21.29 25.39 -13.79
CA CYS A 391 20.36 26.39 -13.25
C CYS A 391 19.19 26.69 -14.21
N ARG A 392 19.45 26.76 -15.53
CA ARG A 392 18.39 26.91 -16.54
C ARG A 392 17.48 25.69 -16.63
N TRP A 393 18.05 24.50 -16.54
CA TRP A 393 17.30 23.25 -16.53
C TRP A 393 16.43 23.11 -15.26
N LEU A 394 16.97 23.37 -14.07
CA LEU A 394 16.23 23.38 -12.80
C LEU A 394 15.02 24.33 -12.86
N ARG A 395 15.20 25.53 -13.44
CA ARG A 395 14.09 26.46 -13.68
C ARG A 395 13.05 25.91 -14.65
N ALA A 396 13.48 25.20 -15.70
CA ALA A 396 12.55 24.57 -16.62
C ALA A 396 11.72 23.48 -15.93
N VAL A 397 12.35 22.63 -15.11
CA VAL A 397 11.66 21.60 -14.31
C VAL A 397 10.63 22.24 -13.37
N ALA A 398 11.01 23.28 -12.64
CA ALA A 398 10.08 23.99 -11.76
C ALA A 398 8.90 24.62 -12.53
N LEU A 399 9.17 25.27 -13.67
CA LEU A 399 8.14 25.87 -14.52
C LEU A 399 7.17 24.82 -15.08
N GLU A 400 7.68 23.67 -15.48
CA GLU A 400 6.88 22.56 -15.98
C GLU A 400 5.96 22.01 -14.89
N ARG A 401 6.48 21.76 -13.69
CA ARG A 401 5.70 21.28 -12.53
C ARG A 401 4.64 22.28 -12.08
N MET A 402 4.85 23.58 -12.30
CA MET A 402 3.83 24.62 -12.13
C MET A 402 2.83 24.73 -13.30
N GLY A 403 2.90 23.83 -14.29
CA GLY A 403 2.01 23.79 -15.46
C GLY A 403 2.36 24.78 -16.58
N ASN A 404 3.50 25.49 -16.50
CA ASN A 404 3.91 26.49 -17.48
C ASN A 404 4.90 25.93 -18.51
N VAL A 405 4.43 24.98 -19.33
CA VAL A 405 5.27 24.25 -20.29
C VAL A 405 5.94 25.14 -21.33
N GLU A 406 5.29 26.24 -21.75
CA GLU A 406 5.88 27.17 -22.73
C GLU A 406 7.03 27.99 -22.14
N ALA A 407 6.96 28.33 -20.84
CA ALA A 407 8.09 28.96 -20.15
C ALA A 407 9.21 27.95 -19.92
N ALA A 408 8.89 26.70 -19.56
CA ALA A 408 9.85 25.62 -19.43
C ALA A 408 10.62 25.38 -20.76
N GLU A 409 9.92 25.27 -21.89
CA GLU A 409 10.52 25.12 -23.22
C GLU A 409 11.50 26.26 -23.53
N ARG A 410 11.18 27.50 -23.16
CA ARG A 410 12.09 28.64 -23.36
C ARG A 410 13.37 28.53 -22.53
N GLU A 411 13.28 28.10 -21.28
CA GLU A 411 14.46 27.89 -20.44
C GLU A 411 15.30 26.71 -20.96
N LEU A 412 14.69 25.63 -21.44
CA LEU A 412 15.37 24.50 -22.08
C LEU A 412 16.09 24.90 -23.37
N LEU A 413 15.47 25.70 -24.24
CA LEU A 413 16.11 26.20 -25.46
C LEU A 413 17.27 27.17 -25.14
N ALA A 414 17.14 27.97 -24.08
CA ALA A 414 18.23 28.79 -23.59
C ALA A 414 19.39 27.91 -23.07
N ALA A 415 19.07 26.85 -22.33
CA ALA A 415 20.02 25.84 -21.87
C ALA A 415 20.75 25.15 -23.04
N GLU A 416 20.02 24.65 -24.06
CA GLU A 416 20.61 24.06 -25.28
C GLU A 416 21.53 25.04 -26.03
N THR A 417 21.22 26.35 -25.98
CA THR A 417 22.08 27.38 -26.59
C THR A 417 23.36 27.61 -25.80
N MET A 418 23.33 27.44 -24.47
CA MET A 418 24.47 27.62 -23.59
C MET A 418 25.45 26.46 -23.68
N ASP A 419 24.92 25.23 -23.68
CA ASP A 419 25.67 24.00 -23.92
C ASP A 419 24.82 23.04 -24.76
N PRO A 420 25.20 22.80 -26.04
CA PRO A 420 24.42 21.96 -26.94
C PRO A 420 24.55 20.46 -26.66
N ASP A 421 25.49 20.03 -25.81
CA ASP A 421 25.75 18.61 -25.57
C ASP A 421 25.40 18.19 -24.14
N TRP A 422 24.79 19.09 -23.34
CA TRP A 422 24.34 18.77 -21.99
C TRP A 422 23.09 17.87 -22.02
N PRO A 423 23.11 16.66 -21.43
CA PRO A 423 22.05 15.66 -21.61
C PRO A 423 20.66 16.08 -21.12
N LEU A 424 20.53 16.61 -19.89
CA LEU A 424 19.21 16.84 -19.27
C LEU A 424 18.29 17.78 -20.08
N PRO A 425 18.74 18.97 -20.55
CA PRO A 425 17.90 19.80 -21.42
C PRO A 425 17.50 19.10 -22.73
N LEU A 426 18.38 18.26 -23.28
CA LEU A 426 18.12 17.56 -24.55
C LEU A 426 17.08 16.45 -24.38
N LEU A 427 17.11 15.73 -23.26
CA LEU A 427 16.10 14.72 -22.91
C LEU A 427 14.70 15.36 -22.79
N ASP A 428 14.59 16.47 -22.08
CA ASP A 428 13.30 17.19 -21.94
C ASP A 428 12.81 17.81 -23.25
N LEU A 429 13.71 18.41 -24.04
CA LEU A 429 13.35 18.90 -25.38
C LEU A 429 12.93 17.76 -26.31
N ALA A 430 13.48 16.55 -26.14
CA ALA A 430 13.08 15.38 -26.92
C ALA A 430 11.65 14.94 -26.56
N ARG A 431 11.27 15.02 -25.28
CA ARG A 431 9.90 14.78 -24.82
C ARG A 431 8.94 15.85 -25.36
N ILE A 432 9.31 17.13 -25.33
CA ILE A 432 8.51 18.19 -25.97
C ILE A 432 8.37 17.97 -27.48
N ALA A 433 9.44 17.51 -28.16
CA ALA A 433 9.37 17.15 -29.57
C ALA A 433 8.43 15.96 -29.81
N SER A 434 8.46 14.94 -28.93
CA SER A 434 7.51 13.83 -28.93
C SER A 434 6.07 14.32 -28.80
N ASP A 435 5.78 15.19 -27.83
CA ASP A 435 4.46 15.79 -27.63
C ASP A 435 3.96 16.50 -28.89
N ARG A 436 4.83 17.27 -29.56
CA ARG A 436 4.53 17.96 -30.82
C ARG A 436 4.41 17.04 -32.05
N GLY A 437 4.68 15.75 -31.91
CA GLY A 437 4.66 14.80 -33.03
C GLY A 437 5.90 14.86 -33.92
N ASP A 438 7.01 15.47 -33.47
CA ASP A 438 8.26 15.64 -34.23
C ASP A 438 9.28 14.55 -33.88
N VAL A 439 9.07 13.38 -34.49
CA VAL A 439 9.91 12.18 -34.30
C VAL A 439 11.38 12.43 -34.63
N ASP A 440 11.67 13.07 -35.77
CA ASP A 440 13.05 13.26 -36.23
C ASP A 440 13.80 14.24 -35.32
N ARG A 441 13.15 15.30 -34.79
CA ARG A 441 13.75 16.20 -33.80
C ARG A 441 14.01 15.47 -32.48
N GLY A 442 13.04 14.70 -31.99
CA GLY A 442 13.19 13.90 -30.76
C GLY A 442 14.37 12.94 -30.84
N LEU A 443 14.44 12.12 -31.89
CA LEU A 443 15.55 11.18 -32.12
C LEU A 443 16.90 11.88 -32.33
N ALA A 444 16.93 13.09 -32.90
CA ALA A 444 18.16 13.87 -33.03
C ALA A 444 18.65 14.42 -31.68
N LEU A 445 17.74 14.79 -30.79
CA LEU A 445 18.05 15.23 -29.43
C LEU A 445 18.54 14.08 -28.56
N LEU A 446 17.83 12.95 -28.56
CA LEU A 446 18.18 11.76 -27.78
C LEU A 446 19.58 11.24 -28.14
N ARG A 447 19.90 11.18 -29.44
CA ARG A 447 21.25 10.80 -29.89
C ARG A 447 22.35 11.76 -29.45
N ARG A 448 22.05 13.07 -29.33
CA ARG A 448 23.00 14.06 -28.80
C ARG A 448 23.15 13.96 -27.29
N ALA A 449 22.07 13.66 -26.58
CA ALA A 449 22.07 13.40 -25.15
C ALA A 449 22.85 12.12 -24.77
N GLY A 450 23.19 11.27 -25.75
CA GLY A 450 23.85 9.99 -25.51
C GLY A 450 22.90 8.87 -25.09
N ALA A 451 21.59 9.02 -25.35
CA ALA A 451 20.61 7.99 -25.04
C ALA A 451 20.93 6.68 -25.77
N GLU A 452 20.87 5.57 -25.04
CA GLU A 452 21.08 4.24 -25.61
C GLU A 452 19.93 3.82 -26.55
N PRO A 453 20.15 2.87 -27.47
CA PRO A 453 19.10 2.44 -28.40
C PRO A 453 17.84 1.86 -27.76
N ASP A 454 17.98 1.31 -26.55
CA ASP A 454 16.92 0.75 -25.70
C ASP A 454 16.38 1.79 -24.69
N TYR A 455 16.76 3.07 -24.82
CA TYR A 455 16.12 4.12 -24.05
C TYR A 455 14.64 4.22 -24.48
N PRO A 456 13.65 4.23 -23.57
CA PRO A 456 12.25 4.02 -23.95
C PRO A 456 11.68 5.05 -24.93
N LEU A 457 12.10 6.32 -24.82
CA LEU A 457 11.67 7.33 -25.78
C LEU A 457 12.30 7.12 -27.17
N VAL A 458 13.49 6.51 -27.26
CA VAL A 458 14.10 6.12 -28.56
C VAL A 458 13.27 5.02 -29.21
N GLU A 459 12.96 3.95 -28.47
CA GLU A 459 12.15 2.84 -28.98
C GLU A 459 10.77 3.30 -29.46
N LEU A 460 10.09 4.10 -28.63
CA LEU A 460 8.80 4.70 -28.95
C LEU A 460 8.87 5.53 -30.23
N LEU A 461 9.83 6.46 -30.33
CA LEU A 461 9.93 7.35 -31.48
C LEU A 461 10.31 6.62 -32.78
N GLU A 462 11.17 5.61 -32.72
CA GLU A 462 11.48 4.78 -33.90
C GLU A 462 10.25 3.99 -34.39
N GLN A 463 9.38 3.52 -33.48
CA GLN A 463 8.13 2.86 -33.85
C GLN A 463 7.18 3.78 -34.62
N TYR A 464 7.14 5.08 -34.27
CA TYR A 464 6.26 6.07 -34.89
C TYR A 464 6.91 6.85 -36.04
N ARG A 465 8.11 6.45 -36.47
CA ARG A 465 8.81 7.09 -37.57
C ARG A 465 8.16 6.76 -38.92
N ALA A 466 7.58 7.78 -39.55
CA ALA A 466 6.95 7.61 -40.86
C ALA A 466 7.98 7.40 -41.98
N GLU A 467 7.83 6.33 -42.77
CA GLU A 467 8.63 6.13 -43.96
C GLU A 467 8.11 6.95 -45.16
N PRO A 468 9.00 7.51 -46.00
CA PRO A 468 8.61 8.09 -47.27
C PRO A 468 7.87 7.08 -48.15
N ARG A 469 6.78 7.51 -48.77
CA ARG A 469 6.02 6.68 -49.70
C ARG A 469 6.88 6.27 -50.89
N ARG A 470 7.04 4.95 -51.05
CA ARG A 470 7.83 4.36 -52.14
C ARG A 470 7.07 4.30 -53.46
N ASP A 471 5.74 4.39 -53.41
CA ASP A 471 4.86 4.31 -54.57
C ASP A 471 4.60 5.68 -55.24
N LEU A 472 5.07 6.78 -54.65
CA LEU A 472 4.88 8.14 -55.18
C LEU A 472 6.23 8.76 -55.59
N GLY A 473 6.36 9.15 -56.85
CA GLY A 473 7.57 9.79 -57.37
C GLY A 473 7.79 11.18 -56.78
N ARG A 474 9.05 11.51 -56.44
CA ARG A 474 9.45 12.81 -55.83
C ARG A 474 8.85 14.06 -56.49
N ASN A 475 8.63 14.06 -57.81
CA ASN A 475 8.10 15.20 -58.55
C ASN A 475 6.60 15.11 -58.90
N GLU A 476 5.92 14.03 -58.51
CA GLU A 476 4.48 13.81 -58.73
C GLU A 476 3.64 14.68 -57.79
N LEU A 477 2.35 14.81 -58.08
CA LEU A 477 1.41 15.52 -57.21
C LEU A 477 1.28 14.78 -55.88
N CYS A 478 1.24 15.53 -54.78
CA CYS A 478 1.16 14.94 -53.45
C CYS A 478 -0.21 14.32 -53.18
N TRP A 479 -0.22 13.18 -52.47
CA TRP A 479 -1.41 12.40 -52.11
C TRP A 479 -2.44 13.18 -51.27
N CYS A 480 -2.00 14.17 -50.51
CA CYS A 480 -2.86 15.01 -49.66
C CYS A 480 -3.85 15.92 -50.42
N GLY A 481 -3.83 15.94 -51.76
CA GLY A 481 -4.73 16.78 -52.56
C GLY A 481 -4.36 18.28 -52.62
N SER A 482 -3.23 18.70 -52.03
CA SER A 482 -2.79 20.11 -52.03
C SER A 482 -2.42 20.69 -53.41
N GLY A 483 -2.35 19.85 -54.45
CA GLY A 483 -1.88 20.24 -55.78
C GLY A 483 -0.38 20.56 -55.87
N ARG A 484 0.38 20.44 -54.76
CA ARG A 484 1.84 20.64 -54.74
C ARG A 484 2.58 19.35 -55.12
N LYS A 485 3.81 19.48 -55.65
CA LYS A 485 4.70 18.34 -55.86
C LYS A 485 5.04 17.68 -54.52
N TYR A 486 5.11 16.36 -54.46
CA TYR A 486 5.40 15.58 -53.25
C TYR A 486 6.64 16.11 -52.50
N LYS A 487 7.74 16.37 -53.21
CA LYS A 487 8.97 16.98 -52.62
C LYS A 487 8.81 18.35 -51.96
N LYS A 488 7.75 19.08 -52.29
CA LYS A 488 7.45 20.43 -51.77
C LYS A 488 6.27 20.40 -50.78
N CYS A 489 5.75 19.21 -50.49
CA CYS A 489 4.57 19.02 -49.67
C CYS A 489 4.90 18.09 -48.49
N HIS A 490 4.78 16.77 -48.69
CA HIS A 490 4.89 15.79 -47.60
C HIS A 490 6.16 14.95 -47.65
N LEU A 491 7.03 15.04 -48.66
CA LEU A 491 8.26 14.24 -48.68
C LEU A 491 9.20 14.68 -47.54
N GLY A 492 9.46 13.79 -46.58
CA GLY A 492 10.17 14.07 -45.33
C GLY A 492 9.33 14.83 -44.30
N ARG A 493 7.99 14.78 -44.43
CA ARG A 493 6.98 15.35 -43.51
C ARG A 493 5.75 14.45 -43.46
N GLU A 494 5.93 13.16 -43.73
CA GLU A 494 4.90 12.16 -43.60
C GLU A 494 4.54 12.02 -42.12
N GLN A 495 3.25 11.89 -41.85
CA GLN A 495 2.75 11.57 -40.53
C GLN A 495 1.94 10.28 -40.63
N LEU A 496 1.98 9.50 -39.56
CA LEU A 496 1.12 8.33 -39.44
C LEU A 496 -0.34 8.78 -39.28
N PRO A 497 -1.31 7.99 -39.79
CA PRO A 497 -2.73 8.21 -39.53
C PRO A 497 -3.02 8.39 -38.03
N LEU A 498 -4.07 9.15 -37.71
CA LEU A 498 -4.45 9.39 -36.31
C LEU A 498 -4.77 8.10 -35.54
N ASP A 499 -5.33 7.09 -36.23
CA ASP A 499 -5.55 5.74 -35.68
C ASP A 499 -4.26 5.07 -35.17
N ASP A 500 -3.14 5.26 -35.88
CA ASP A 500 -1.85 4.74 -35.47
C ASP A 500 -1.24 5.61 -34.36
N ARG A 501 -1.37 6.93 -34.43
CA ARG A 501 -0.88 7.88 -33.42
C ARG A 501 -1.66 7.88 -32.11
N ALA A 502 -2.89 7.37 -32.07
CA ALA A 502 -3.68 7.32 -30.85
C ALA A 502 -2.95 6.61 -29.70
N ARG A 503 -2.28 5.49 -29.97
CA ARG A 503 -1.44 4.81 -28.95
C ARG A 503 -0.26 5.65 -28.50
N TRP A 504 0.33 6.43 -29.41
CA TRP A 504 1.38 7.37 -29.04
C TRP A 504 0.86 8.49 -28.14
N LEU A 505 -0.33 9.03 -28.42
CA LEU A 505 -1.00 10.00 -27.56
C LEU A 505 -1.24 9.44 -26.15
N TYR A 506 -1.69 8.19 -26.05
CA TYR A 506 -1.83 7.49 -24.76
C TYR A 506 -0.48 7.34 -24.04
N ALA A 507 0.58 6.95 -24.76
CA ALA A 507 1.93 6.85 -24.20
C ALA A 507 2.47 8.21 -23.69
N LYS A 508 2.17 9.33 -24.37
CA LYS A 508 2.53 10.69 -23.90
C LYS A 508 1.88 11.00 -22.54
N ALA A 509 0.61 10.62 -22.37
CA ALA A 509 -0.10 10.81 -21.10
C ALA A 509 0.50 9.95 -19.97
N ILE A 510 0.82 8.67 -20.26
CA ILE A 510 1.52 7.79 -19.30
C ILE A 510 2.85 8.40 -18.88
N GLN A 511 3.67 8.83 -19.84
CA GLN A 511 4.97 9.47 -19.56
C GLN A 511 4.81 10.72 -18.71
N HIS A 512 3.77 11.53 -18.95
CA HIS A 512 3.50 12.69 -18.12
C HIS A 512 3.13 12.31 -16.68
N ALA A 513 2.23 11.34 -16.49
CA ALA A 513 1.80 10.90 -15.16
C ALA A 513 3.00 10.42 -14.31
N LEU A 514 3.84 9.55 -14.88
CA LEU A 514 5.03 9.01 -14.21
C LEU A 514 6.10 10.05 -13.86
N MET A 515 6.03 11.24 -14.46
CA MET A 515 6.99 12.33 -14.24
C MET A 515 6.44 13.50 -13.42
N SER A 516 5.13 13.55 -13.14
CA SER A 516 4.46 14.77 -12.63
C SER A 516 3.84 14.60 -11.24
N GLY A 517 4.31 13.63 -10.45
CA GLY A 517 3.89 13.47 -9.05
C GLY A 517 2.71 12.53 -8.83
N TRP A 518 2.27 11.78 -9.85
CA TRP A 518 1.20 10.78 -9.74
C TRP A 518 1.69 9.42 -9.22
N ASN A 519 2.96 9.32 -8.81
CA ASN A 519 3.59 8.07 -8.41
C ASN A 519 3.00 7.52 -7.11
N ASP A 520 2.61 8.37 -6.17
CA ASP A 520 2.02 7.92 -4.90
C ASP A 520 0.67 7.24 -5.14
N LEU A 521 -0.22 7.88 -5.90
CA LEU A 521 -1.49 7.28 -6.31
C LEU A 521 -1.27 6.01 -7.16
N LEU A 522 -0.25 6.01 -8.04
CA LEU A 522 0.07 4.83 -8.83
C LEU A 522 0.47 3.63 -7.94
N ILE A 523 1.27 3.88 -6.90
CA ILE A 523 1.67 2.85 -5.93
C ILE A 523 0.47 2.37 -5.13
N GLU A 524 -0.38 3.28 -4.66
CA GLU A 524 -1.59 2.95 -3.90
C GLU A 524 -2.55 2.07 -4.72
N VAL A 525 -2.80 2.44 -5.99
CA VAL A 525 -3.63 1.66 -6.91
C VAL A 525 -2.97 0.31 -7.26
N ALA A 526 -1.64 0.25 -7.34
CA ALA A 526 -0.91 -1.01 -7.57
C ALA A 526 -0.95 -1.92 -6.33
N ASP A 527 -0.94 -1.37 -5.13
CA ASP A 527 -1.11 -2.10 -3.87
C ASP A 527 -2.49 -2.78 -3.84
N GLU A 528 -3.55 -2.02 -4.15
CA GLU A 528 -4.90 -2.55 -4.34
C GLU A 528 -4.97 -3.70 -5.36
N ARG A 529 -4.22 -3.57 -6.46
CA ARG A 529 -4.14 -4.60 -7.49
C ARG A 529 -3.39 -5.84 -7.03
N SER A 530 -2.43 -5.70 -6.12
CA SER A 530 -1.58 -6.79 -5.62
C SER A 530 -2.06 -7.42 -4.31
N ARG A 531 -3.05 -6.82 -3.62
CA ARG A 531 -3.59 -7.24 -2.31
C ARG A 531 -3.86 -8.74 -2.14
N HIS A 532 -4.27 -9.43 -3.19
CA HIS A 532 -4.63 -10.85 -3.14
C HIS A 532 -3.54 -11.79 -3.72
N ALA A 533 -2.32 -11.30 -3.91
CA ALA A 533 -1.22 -12.09 -4.46
C ALA A 533 -0.54 -13.03 -3.43
N GLY A 534 -0.88 -12.92 -2.14
CA GLY A 534 -0.23 -13.68 -1.06
C GLY A 534 1.22 -13.21 -0.83
N ASP A 535 2.10 -14.13 -0.42
CA ASP A 535 3.50 -13.84 -0.05
C ASP A 535 4.44 -13.64 -1.27
N ASP A 536 3.94 -13.20 -2.43
CA ASP A 536 4.78 -12.96 -3.62
C ASP A 536 5.55 -11.63 -3.49
N PRO A 537 6.89 -11.66 -3.34
CA PRO A 537 7.68 -10.45 -3.18
C PRO A 537 7.70 -9.55 -4.44
N ASP A 538 7.38 -10.08 -5.62
CA ASP A 538 7.32 -9.31 -6.87
C ASP A 538 5.89 -8.83 -7.21
N ALA A 539 4.90 -9.03 -6.33
CA ALA A 539 3.49 -8.74 -6.57
C ALA A 539 3.22 -7.26 -6.92
N LEU A 540 3.73 -6.34 -6.10
CA LEU A 540 3.58 -4.89 -6.31
C LEU A 540 4.24 -4.45 -7.63
N THR A 541 5.44 -4.95 -7.91
CA THR A 541 6.17 -4.64 -9.16
C THR A 541 5.40 -5.14 -10.38
N THR A 542 4.79 -6.33 -10.28
CA THR A 542 3.94 -6.88 -11.34
C THR A 542 2.68 -6.05 -11.53
N ALA A 543 2.05 -5.61 -10.44
CA ALA A 543 0.85 -4.78 -10.45
C ALA A 543 1.10 -3.38 -11.06
N LEU A 544 2.25 -2.76 -10.77
CA LEU A 544 2.65 -1.49 -11.41
C LEU A 544 2.70 -1.61 -12.94
N GLY A 545 3.04 -2.79 -13.47
CA GLY A 545 3.04 -3.09 -14.91
C GLY A 545 1.67 -3.47 -15.50
N ASP A 546 0.60 -3.51 -14.71
CA ASP A 546 -0.75 -3.86 -15.18
C ASP A 546 -1.40 -2.64 -15.88
N PRO A 547 -1.85 -2.77 -17.15
CA PRO A 547 -2.49 -1.68 -17.87
C PRO A 547 -3.72 -1.07 -17.17
N LEU A 548 -4.43 -1.82 -16.32
CA LEU A 548 -5.56 -1.31 -15.55
C LEU A 548 -5.12 -0.22 -14.57
N VAL A 549 -3.97 -0.42 -13.92
CA VAL A 549 -3.48 0.45 -12.84
C VAL A 549 -3.19 1.84 -13.38
N ILE A 550 -2.35 1.94 -14.43
CA ILE A 550 -2.03 3.24 -15.03
C ILE A 550 -3.24 3.90 -15.70
N ASP A 551 -4.17 3.14 -16.30
CA ASP A 551 -5.38 3.72 -16.90
C ASP A 551 -6.34 4.28 -15.84
N ALA A 552 -6.44 3.61 -14.69
CA ALA A 552 -7.20 4.10 -13.55
C ALA A 552 -6.62 5.42 -13.04
N VAL A 553 -5.29 5.51 -12.88
CA VAL A 553 -4.60 6.77 -12.51
C VAL A 553 -4.86 7.87 -13.54
N LEU A 554 -4.79 7.54 -14.83
CA LEU A 554 -5.02 8.49 -15.91
C LEU A 554 -6.45 9.07 -15.89
N PHE A 555 -7.47 8.23 -15.80
CA PHE A 555 -8.85 8.69 -16.01
C PHE A 555 -9.66 8.82 -14.73
N GLU A 556 -9.62 7.83 -13.84
CA GLU A 556 -10.31 7.90 -12.55
C GLU A 556 -9.52 8.73 -11.53
N GLY A 557 -8.19 8.77 -11.62
CA GLY A 557 -7.32 9.62 -10.79
C GLY A 557 -7.19 11.06 -11.29
N GLY A 558 -7.41 11.31 -12.59
CA GLY A 558 -7.37 12.66 -13.19
C GLY A 558 -6.05 13.05 -13.87
N ALA A 559 -5.03 12.17 -13.89
CA ALA A 559 -3.73 12.49 -14.49
C ALA A 559 -3.79 12.80 -16.00
N PHE A 560 -4.77 12.24 -16.71
CA PHE A 560 -5.01 12.53 -18.13
C PHE A 560 -5.58 13.94 -18.34
N GLU A 561 -6.43 14.42 -17.42
CA GLU A 561 -6.92 15.80 -17.47
C GLU A 561 -5.78 16.78 -17.22
N GLU A 562 -4.94 16.54 -16.21
CA GLU A 562 -3.76 17.36 -15.95
C GLU A 562 -2.80 17.36 -17.15
N PHE A 563 -2.52 16.19 -17.75
CA PHE A 563 -1.73 16.09 -18.97
C PHE A 563 -2.25 17.04 -20.05
N LEU A 564 -3.56 17.06 -20.29
CA LEU A 564 -4.14 17.93 -21.30
C LEU A 564 -4.09 19.42 -20.90
N GLN A 565 -4.22 19.74 -19.62
CA GLN A 565 -4.10 21.11 -19.10
C GLN A 565 -2.67 21.65 -19.27
N VAL A 566 -1.67 20.84 -18.91
CA VAL A 566 -0.25 21.23 -18.90
C VAL A 566 0.38 21.10 -20.29
N ARG A 567 0.18 19.98 -20.97
CA ARG A 567 0.85 19.61 -22.23
C ARG A 567 -0.01 19.81 -23.47
N GLY A 568 -1.31 20.03 -23.33
CA GLY A 568 -2.24 20.10 -24.47
C GLY A 568 -1.94 21.18 -25.51
N SER A 569 -1.23 22.26 -25.15
CA SER A 569 -0.78 23.30 -26.10
C SER A 569 0.36 22.84 -27.02
N LEU A 570 1.08 21.77 -26.65
CA LEU A 570 2.15 21.19 -27.45
C LEU A 570 1.62 20.22 -28.51
N LEU A 571 0.52 19.54 -28.23
CA LEU A 571 -0.02 18.47 -29.08
C LEU A 571 -0.44 18.99 -30.47
N PRO A 572 -0.30 18.17 -31.53
CA PRO A 572 -0.99 18.40 -32.79
C PRO A 572 -2.50 18.63 -32.59
N ASP A 573 -3.10 19.54 -33.37
CA ASP A 573 -4.52 19.92 -33.22
C ASP A 573 -5.49 18.72 -33.23
N ASP A 574 -5.19 17.69 -34.03
CA ASP A 574 -6.01 16.49 -34.14
C ASP A 574 -5.84 15.52 -32.96
N GLU A 575 -4.63 15.36 -32.43
CA GLU A 575 -4.36 14.65 -31.18
C GLU A 575 -4.99 15.35 -29.97
N ARG A 576 -4.89 16.68 -29.91
CA ARG A 576 -5.52 17.47 -28.84
C ARG A 576 -7.04 17.30 -28.85
N LEU A 577 -7.66 17.37 -30.02
CA LEU A 577 -9.10 17.15 -30.16
C LEU A 577 -9.48 15.71 -29.76
N LEU A 578 -8.66 14.72 -30.13
CA LEU A 578 -8.86 13.33 -29.73
C LEU A 578 -8.77 13.15 -28.22
N ALA A 579 -7.76 13.72 -27.56
CA ALA A 579 -7.61 13.71 -26.10
C ALA A 579 -8.83 14.36 -25.40
N GLN A 580 -9.32 15.49 -25.92
CA GLN A 580 -10.54 16.14 -25.40
C GLN A 580 -11.77 15.24 -25.53
N GLN A 581 -11.87 14.41 -26.57
CA GLN A 581 -12.94 13.43 -26.71
C GLN A 581 -12.79 12.30 -25.69
N TRP A 582 -11.57 11.86 -25.40
CA TRP A 582 -11.33 10.78 -24.43
C TRP A 582 -11.78 11.16 -23.02
N LEU A 583 -11.62 12.42 -22.60
CA LEU A 583 -12.13 12.93 -21.32
C LEU A 583 -13.65 12.84 -21.18
N LEU A 584 -14.39 12.70 -22.28
CA LEU A 584 -15.85 12.55 -22.27
C LEU A 584 -16.30 11.08 -22.21
N VAL A 585 -15.35 10.13 -22.27
CA VAL A 585 -15.65 8.70 -22.29
C VAL A 585 -15.36 8.10 -20.92
N GLN A 586 -16.41 7.58 -20.28
CA GLN A 586 -16.32 6.84 -19.04
C GLN A 586 -16.06 5.34 -19.29
N ARG A 587 -15.44 4.68 -18.32
CA ARG A 587 -15.33 3.21 -18.27
C ARG A 587 -16.72 2.60 -18.17
N SER A 588 -16.92 1.44 -18.81
CA SER A 588 -18.21 0.74 -18.75
C SER A 588 -18.05 -0.78 -18.72
N VAL A 589 -19.17 -1.44 -18.44
CA VAL A 589 -19.34 -2.90 -18.58
C VAL A 589 -19.95 -3.19 -19.94
N PHE A 590 -19.26 -4.05 -20.69
CA PHE A 590 -19.60 -4.41 -22.05
C PHE A 590 -19.93 -5.90 -22.16
N GLU A 591 -20.93 -6.22 -22.98
CA GLU A 591 -21.18 -7.57 -23.47
C GLU A 591 -20.53 -7.77 -24.84
N VAL A 592 -19.77 -8.85 -24.99
CA VAL A 592 -19.17 -9.25 -26.27
C VAL A 592 -20.23 -9.91 -27.15
N GLU A 593 -20.70 -9.22 -28.19
CA GLU A 593 -21.69 -9.76 -29.12
C GLU A 593 -21.04 -10.63 -30.20
N ARG A 594 -19.91 -10.18 -30.75
CA ARG A 594 -19.23 -10.86 -31.86
C ARG A 594 -17.72 -10.72 -31.77
N VAL A 595 -17.01 -11.80 -32.07
CA VAL A 595 -15.54 -11.81 -32.11
C VAL A 595 -15.06 -12.19 -33.51
N GLN A 596 -14.27 -11.30 -34.14
CA GLN A 596 -13.46 -11.60 -35.31
C GLN A 596 -12.02 -11.81 -34.87
N ARG A 597 -11.65 -13.09 -34.66
CA ARG A 597 -10.36 -13.46 -34.06
C ARG A 597 -9.17 -12.78 -34.74
N GLY A 598 -8.40 -12.04 -33.94
CA GLY A 598 -7.21 -11.33 -34.38
C GLY A 598 -7.47 -10.11 -35.27
N HIS A 599 -8.69 -9.56 -35.27
CA HIS A 599 -9.07 -8.37 -36.04
C HIS A 599 -9.95 -7.39 -35.26
N SER A 600 -11.14 -7.81 -34.83
CA SER A 600 -12.10 -6.92 -34.18
C SER A 600 -13.03 -7.64 -33.20
N VAL A 601 -13.65 -6.87 -32.32
CA VAL A 601 -14.67 -7.32 -31.36
C VAL A 601 -15.84 -6.32 -31.43
N THR A 602 -17.05 -6.82 -31.58
CA THR A 602 -18.27 -6.03 -31.41
C THR A 602 -18.73 -6.15 -29.98
N VAL A 603 -18.83 -5.02 -29.28
CA VAL A 603 -19.25 -4.96 -27.89
C VAL A 603 -20.44 -4.04 -27.72
N ARG A 604 -21.35 -4.41 -26.83
CA ARG A 604 -22.51 -3.60 -26.43
C ARG A 604 -22.31 -3.09 -25.01
N ASP A 605 -22.31 -1.78 -24.85
CA ASP A 605 -22.27 -1.11 -23.56
C ASP A 605 -23.58 -1.39 -22.80
N LEU A 606 -23.48 -1.91 -21.59
CA LEU A 606 -24.66 -2.25 -20.77
C LEU A 606 -25.22 -1.05 -19.99
N ARG A 607 -24.47 0.04 -19.86
CA ARG A 607 -24.92 1.29 -19.24
C ARG A 607 -25.66 2.17 -20.26
N SER A 608 -25.10 2.36 -21.44
CA SER A 608 -25.70 3.21 -22.49
C SER A 608 -26.58 2.45 -23.49
N GLY A 609 -26.34 1.16 -23.72
CA GLY A 609 -26.96 0.36 -24.78
C GLY A 609 -26.29 0.49 -26.16
N ASP A 610 -25.27 1.36 -26.29
CA ASP A 610 -24.56 1.58 -27.55
C ASP A 610 -23.71 0.37 -27.95
N THR A 611 -23.52 0.19 -29.26
CA THR A 611 -22.73 -0.91 -29.82
C THR A 611 -21.53 -0.36 -30.57
N HIS A 612 -20.35 -0.88 -30.23
CA HIS A 612 -19.07 -0.46 -30.81
C HIS A 612 -18.39 -1.62 -31.53
N GLU A 613 -17.86 -1.35 -32.73
CA GLU A 613 -16.90 -2.24 -33.37
C GLU A 613 -15.48 -1.79 -33.02
N VAL A 614 -14.82 -2.56 -32.15
CA VAL A 614 -13.50 -2.26 -31.60
C VAL A 614 -12.45 -3.02 -32.40
N ARG A 615 -11.47 -2.31 -32.96
CA ARG A 615 -10.30 -2.93 -33.60
C ARG A 615 -9.37 -3.43 -32.51
N GLU A 616 -9.16 -4.74 -32.46
CA GLU A 616 -8.41 -5.38 -31.38
C GLU A 616 -7.79 -6.70 -31.86
N HIS A 617 -6.46 -6.85 -31.77
CA HIS A 617 -5.77 -8.04 -32.26
C HIS A 617 -5.41 -9.07 -31.18
N ALA A 618 -5.17 -8.66 -29.94
CA ALA A 618 -4.77 -9.55 -28.85
C ALA A 618 -5.99 -10.07 -28.10
N ALA A 619 -6.85 -9.20 -27.57
CA ALA A 619 -8.00 -9.60 -26.77
C ALA A 619 -9.03 -10.38 -27.60
N SER A 620 -9.19 -10.06 -28.89
CA SER A 620 -10.06 -10.82 -29.81
C SER A 620 -9.66 -12.29 -30.00
N ARG A 621 -8.47 -12.71 -29.55
CA ARG A 621 -8.06 -14.12 -29.55
C ARG A 621 -8.54 -14.88 -28.31
N GLN A 622 -8.80 -14.17 -27.22
CA GLN A 622 -9.16 -14.74 -25.92
C GLN A 622 -10.65 -14.56 -25.59
N LEU A 623 -11.23 -13.41 -25.96
CA LEU A 623 -12.62 -13.08 -25.72
C LEU A 623 -13.58 -14.03 -26.45
N LYS A 624 -14.73 -14.28 -25.81
CA LYS A 624 -15.80 -15.13 -26.34
C LYS A 624 -17.11 -14.34 -26.44
N THR A 625 -17.92 -14.65 -27.44
CA THR A 625 -19.30 -14.13 -27.51
C THR A 625 -20.06 -14.49 -26.23
N GLY A 626 -20.82 -13.53 -25.69
CA GLY A 626 -21.57 -13.62 -24.44
C GLY A 626 -20.78 -13.25 -23.19
N GLN A 627 -19.45 -13.10 -23.30
CA GLN A 627 -18.60 -12.70 -22.16
C GLN A 627 -18.87 -11.23 -21.77
N LEU A 628 -18.80 -10.96 -20.46
CA LEU A 628 -18.85 -9.62 -19.90
C LEU A 628 -17.44 -9.13 -19.59
N VAL A 629 -17.16 -7.87 -19.91
CA VAL A 629 -15.87 -7.23 -19.64
C VAL A 629 -16.06 -5.80 -19.15
N CYS A 630 -15.22 -5.35 -18.23
CA CYS A 630 -15.06 -3.95 -17.84
C CYS A 630 -13.86 -3.38 -18.60
N ALA A 631 -14.07 -2.31 -19.37
CA ALA A 631 -13.04 -1.74 -20.21
C ALA A 631 -13.34 -0.27 -20.53
N ARG A 632 -12.37 0.41 -21.17
CA ARG A 632 -12.57 1.72 -21.78
C ARG A 632 -12.45 1.61 -23.29
N VAL A 633 -13.52 1.98 -24.00
CA VAL A 633 -13.56 1.97 -25.47
C VAL A 633 -13.39 3.40 -25.98
N LEU A 634 -12.19 3.75 -26.46
CA LEU A 634 -11.86 5.09 -26.92
C LEU A 634 -11.81 5.18 -28.46
N PRO A 635 -12.18 6.34 -29.03
CA PRO A 635 -11.92 6.60 -30.44
C PRO A 635 -10.43 6.69 -30.74
N ALA A 636 -10.01 6.19 -31.89
CA ALA A 636 -8.66 6.27 -32.45
C ALA A 636 -8.77 6.66 -33.93
N GLY A 637 -9.01 7.95 -34.19
CA GLY A 637 -9.38 8.44 -35.52
C GLY A 637 -10.75 7.90 -35.96
N ASP A 638 -10.78 7.16 -37.06
CA ASP A 638 -12.02 6.59 -37.62
C ASP A 638 -12.40 5.22 -37.02
N THR A 639 -11.68 4.76 -35.98
CA THR A 639 -11.90 3.45 -35.35
C THR A 639 -12.09 3.57 -33.84
N MET A 640 -12.57 2.49 -33.19
CA MET A 640 -12.62 2.37 -31.73
C MET A 640 -11.58 1.34 -31.27
N ARG A 641 -10.95 1.56 -30.11
CA ARG A 641 -9.95 0.67 -29.51
C ARG A 641 -10.16 0.51 -28.01
N PHE A 642 -9.66 -0.59 -27.45
CA PHE A 642 -9.51 -0.73 -26.00
C PHE A 642 -8.23 -0.05 -25.54
N PHE A 643 -8.30 0.63 -24.41
CA PHE A 643 -7.16 1.15 -23.66
C PHE A 643 -7.31 0.72 -22.19
N GLY A 644 -6.19 0.64 -21.47
CA GLY A 644 -6.21 0.36 -20.03
C GLY A 644 -6.60 -1.06 -19.62
N GLY A 645 -6.38 -2.03 -20.50
CA GLY A 645 -6.72 -3.42 -20.24
C GLY A 645 -8.20 -3.77 -20.48
N VAL A 646 -8.52 -5.05 -20.37
CA VAL A 646 -9.87 -5.59 -20.54
C VAL A 646 -10.13 -6.58 -19.40
N GLU A 647 -10.88 -6.15 -18.39
CA GLU A 647 -11.11 -6.93 -17.18
C GLU A 647 -12.34 -7.85 -17.35
N PRO A 648 -12.22 -9.17 -17.16
CA PRO A 648 -13.37 -10.07 -17.23
C PRO A 648 -14.31 -9.83 -16.03
N VAL A 649 -15.62 -9.81 -16.30
CA VAL A 649 -16.65 -9.61 -15.28
C VAL A 649 -17.51 -10.86 -15.15
N ALA A 650 -17.69 -11.37 -13.93
CA ALA A 650 -18.60 -12.46 -13.67
C ALA A 650 -20.06 -11.97 -13.74
N LEU A 651 -20.99 -12.84 -14.14
CA LEU A 651 -22.40 -12.43 -14.33
C LEU A 651 -23.04 -11.84 -13.06
N HIS A 652 -22.71 -12.37 -11.88
CA HIS A 652 -23.22 -11.86 -10.60
C HIS A 652 -22.63 -10.50 -10.20
N GLU A 653 -21.45 -10.17 -10.72
CA GLU A 653 -20.76 -8.89 -10.48
C GLU A 653 -21.24 -7.78 -11.43
N ARG A 654 -22.02 -8.10 -12.46
CA ARG A 654 -22.45 -7.13 -13.48
C ARG A 654 -23.21 -5.96 -12.89
N ASP A 655 -24.31 -6.24 -12.18
CA ASP A 655 -25.21 -5.19 -11.67
C ASP A 655 -24.51 -4.36 -10.57
N PRO A 656 -23.79 -4.97 -9.59
CA PRO A 656 -23.03 -4.22 -8.59
C PRO A 656 -21.88 -3.36 -9.19
N LEU A 657 -21.16 -3.87 -10.20
CA LEU A 657 -20.12 -3.08 -10.87
C LEU A 657 -20.71 -1.90 -11.65
N ILE A 658 -21.87 -2.07 -12.30
CA ILE A 658 -22.56 -0.95 -12.95
C ILE A 658 -22.96 0.11 -11.92
N GLU A 659 -23.53 -0.31 -10.78
CA GLU A 659 -23.89 0.61 -9.69
C GLU A 659 -22.67 1.36 -9.16
N LEU A 660 -21.54 0.69 -8.97
CA LEU A 660 -20.28 1.33 -8.60
C LEU A 660 -19.82 2.35 -9.66
N LEU A 661 -19.81 1.98 -10.95
CA LEU A 661 -19.39 2.90 -12.00
C LEU A 661 -20.32 4.12 -12.16
N ASP A 662 -21.59 3.99 -11.77
CA ASP A 662 -22.56 5.09 -11.75
C ASP A 662 -22.29 6.09 -10.61
N THR A 663 -21.50 5.72 -9.59
CA THR A 663 -21.04 6.66 -8.55
C THR A 663 -19.75 7.39 -8.88
N GLU A 664 -19.14 7.13 -10.04
CA GLU A 664 -17.85 7.71 -10.46
C GLU A 664 -16.74 7.47 -9.39
N PRO A 665 -16.35 6.20 -9.17
CA PRO A 665 -15.40 5.85 -8.12
C PRO A 665 -14.00 6.39 -8.44
N ASP A 666 -13.23 6.71 -7.41
CA ASP A 666 -11.80 6.97 -7.56
C ASP A 666 -11.03 5.71 -8.03
N ALA A 667 -9.77 5.93 -8.43
CA ALA A 667 -8.92 4.88 -8.98
C ALA A 667 -8.70 3.71 -8.01
N VAL A 668 -8.49 4.02 -6.72
CA VAL A 668 -8.22 3.06 -5.65
C VAL A 668 -9.43 2.15 -5.46
N THR A 669 -10.61 2.74 -5.25
CA THR A 669 -11.89 2.04 -5.05
C THR A 669 -12.23 1.15 -6.24
N LEU A 670 -12.06 1.65 -7.46
CA LEU A 670 -12.34 0.89 -8.67
C LEU A 670 -11.43 -0.34 -8.79
N VAL A 671 -10.12 -0.16 -8.61
CA VAL A 671 -9.15 -1.25 -8.74
C VAL A 671 -9.29 -2.24 -7.60
N ALA A 672 -9.55 -1.79 -6.38
CA ALA A 672 -9.90 -2.64 -5.25
C ALA A 672 -11.05 -3.59 -5.59
N TYR A 673 -12.14 -3.04 -6.15
CA TYR A 673 -13.31 -3.84 -6.53
C TYR A 673 -12.97 -4.88 -7.60
N LEU A 674 -12.30 -4.47 -8.68
CA LEU A 674 -11.95 -5.36 -9.79
C LEU A 674 -10.93 -6.43 -9.41
N SER A 675 -10.11 -6.18 -8.38
CA SER A 675 -9.10 -7.11 -7.87
C SER A 675 -9.66 -8.18 -6.95
N ARG A 676 -10.87 -8.01 -6.40
CA ARG A 676 -11.55 -9.05 -5.58
C ARG A 676 -11.71 -10.39 -6.30
N ARG A 677 -11.69 -10.41 -7.63
CA ARG A 677 -11.70 -11.67 -8.41
C ARG A 677 -10.48 -12.56 -8.16
N PHE A 678 -9.42 -12.00 -7.60
CA PHE A 678 -8.22 -12.73 -7.17
C PHE A 678 -8.27 -13.13 -5.70
N ALA A 679 -9.23 -12.61 -4.93
CA ALA A 679 -9.37 -12.97 -3.52
C ALA A 679 -9.58 -14.47 -3.35
N PRO A 680 -8.99 -15.08 -2.31
CA PRO A 680 -9.28 -16.47 -1.99
C PRO A 680 -10.79 -16.65 -1.75
N PRO A 681 -11.37 -17.80 -2.13
CA PRO A 681 -12.78 -18.05 -1.90
C PRO A 681 -13.06 -18.10 -0.40
N THR A 682 -14.03 -17.31 0.06
CA THR A 682 -14.49 -17.39 1.46
C THR A 682 -15.13 -18.74 1.71
N LEU A 683 -14.55 -19.53 2.62
CA LEU A 683 -15.11 -20.82 3.02
C LEU A 683 -16.22 -20.59 4.04
N THR A 684 -17.46 -20.83 3.61
CA THR A 684 -18.61 -20.88 4.52
C THR A 684 -19.12 -22.29 4.68
N ASN A 685 -19.70 -22.58 5.84
CA ASN A 685 -20.44 -23.81 6.05
C ASN A 685 -21.80 -23.75 5.34
N THR A 686 -22.55 -24.83 5.43
CA THR A 686 -23.84 -25.01 4.74
C THR A 686 -24.98 -24.13 5.25
N GLU A 687 -24.74 -23.36 6.31
CA GLU A 687 -25.64 -22.34 6.86
C GLU A 687 -25.06 -20.92 6.65
N ASP A 688 -24.10 -20.75 5.73
CA ASP A 688 -23.42 -19.50 5.39
C ASP A 688 -22.57 -18.87 6.53
N ASP A 689 -22.31 -19.60 7.61
CA ASP A 689 -21.37 -19.14 8.63
C ASP A 689 -19.92 -19.36 8.16
N PRO A 690 -18.98 -18.45 8.49
CA PRO A 690 -17.55 -18.67 8.26
C PRO A 690 -17.11 -20.02 8.84
N LEU A 691 -16.37 -20.78 8.03
CA LEU A 691 -15.86 -22.08 8.45
C LEU A 691 -14.76 -21.88 9.49
N ALA A 692 -14.90 -22.54 10.65
CA ALA A 692 -13.88 -22.53 11.69
C ALA A 692 -13.82 -23.93 12.33
N PHE A 693 -12.64 -24.47 12.56
CA PHE A 693 -12.49 -25.67 13.37
C PHE A 693 -12.57 -25.27 14.84
N CYS A 694 -13.66 -25.62 15.51
CA CYS A 694 -13.87 -25.30 16.91
C CYS A 694 -13.94 -26.58 17.74
N GLU A 695 -13.12 -26.66 18.78
CA GLU A 695 -13.08 -27.75 19.74
C GLU A 695 -13.11 -27.22 21.17
N ALA A 696 -14.07 -27.68 21.97
CA ALA A 696 -14.18 -27.32 23.38
C ALA A 696 -14.23 -28.56 24.26
N THR A 697 -13.53 -28.51 25.38
CA THR A 697 -13.50 -29.56 26.40
C THR A 697 -14.17 -29.02 27.67
N VAL A 698 -15.26 -29.66 28.08
CA VAL A 698 -16.11 -29.19 29.19
C VAL A 698 -16.13 -30.24 30.29
N ARG A 699 -15.77 -29.87 31.53
CA ARG A 699 -16.00 -30.72 32.71
C ARG A 699 -17.44 -30.62 33.14
N VAL A 700 -18.13 -31.75 33.24
CA VAL A 700 -19.53 -31.85 33.66
C VAL A 700 -19.63 -32.23 35.14
N GLY A 701 -20.66 -31.72 35.83
CA GLY A 701 -20.87 -31.93 37.27
C GLY A 701 -21.40 -33.33 37.60
N ASP A 702 -22.34 -33.84 36.81
CA ASP A 702 -22.91 -35.20 36.95
C ASP A 702 -22.97 -35.88 35.57
N PRO A 703 -22.00 -36.78 35.25
CA PRO A 703 -21.93 -37.46 33.97
C PRO A 703 -23.16 -38.30 33.61
N ALA A 704 -23.86 -38.86 34.60
CA ALA A 704 -25.04 -39.68 34.34
C ALA A 704 -26.26 -38.80 34.04
N ALA A 705 -26.40 -37.69 34.75
CA ALA A 705 -27.46 -36.72 34.52
C ALA A 705 -27.30 -36.01 33.17
N ILE A 706 -26.09 -35.56 32.82
CA ILE A 706 -25.84 -34.89 31.55
C ILE A 706 -26.01 -35.84 30.36
N ALA A 707 -25.55 -37.10 30.44
CA ALA A 707 -25.79 -38.09 29.38
C ALA A 707 -27.29 -38.29 29.12
N THR A 708 -28.12 -38.34 30.16
CA THR A 708 -29.59 -38.43 30.02
C THR A 708 -30.17 -37.18 29.36
N ALA A 709 -29.66 -35.99 29.73
CA ALA A 709 -30.11 -34.73 29.15
C ALA A 709 -29.66 -34.55 27.69
N LEU A 710 -28.49 -35.08 27.32
CA LEU A 710 -28.01 -35.12 25.94
C LEU A 710 -28.83 -36.08 25.08
N ASP A 711 -29.27 -37.22 25.61
CA ASP A 711 -30.19 -38.15 24.90
C ASP A 711 -31.54 -37.50 24.55
N GLU A 712 -31.99 -36.52 25.33
CA GLU A 712 -33.21 -35.74 25.05
C GLU A 712 -32.99 -34.59 24.04
N THR A 713 -31.75 -34.13 23.87
CA THR A 713 -31.42 -32.91 23.12
C THR A 713 -30.73 -33.20 21.77
N TYR A 714 -29.96 -34.28 21.70
CA TYR A 714 -29.11 -34.64 20.56
C TYR A 714 -29.33 -36.11 20.17
N GLU A 715 -28.95 -36.48 18.94
CA GLU A 715 -29.11 -37.85 18.45
C GLU A 715 -27.93 -38.72 18.89
N ARG A 716 -28.19 -39.71 19.74
CA ARG A 716 -27.15 -40.62 20.26
C ARG A 716 -26.72 -41.63 19.20
N VAL A 717 -25.42 -41.91 19.15
CA VAL A 717 -24.84 -42.97 18.33
C VAL A 717 -24.64 -44.23 19.19
N ASP A 718 -25.53 -45.21 19.04
CA ASP A 718 -25.64 -46.38 19.93
C ASP A 718 -24.45 -47.39 19.86
N ALA A 719 -23.38 -47.11 19.11
CA ALA A 719 -22.28 -48.04 18.83
C ALA A 719 -20.87 -47.56 19.22
N ASP A 720 -20.70 -46.33 19.73
CA ASP A 720 -19.39 -45.76 20.05
C ASP A 720 -19.08 -45.80 21.57
N GLU A 721 -17.85 -46.21 21.92
CA GLU A 721 -17.24 -45.98 23.23
C GLU A 721 -16.03 -45.03 23.04
N PRO A 722 -15.99 -43.84 23.69
CA PRO A 722 -16.99 -43.27 24.60
C PRO A 722 -18.31 -42.87 23.91
N PRO A 723 -19.43 -42.71 24.65
CA PRO A 723 -20.72 -42.33 24.07
C PRO A 723 -20.65 -40.99 23.32
N ARG A 724 -21.28 -40.97 22.14
CA ARG A 724 -21.31 -39.81 21.24
C ARG A 724 -22.72 -39.39 20.85
N TRP A 725 -22.88 -38.09 20.60
CA TRP A 725 -24.11 -37.47 20.11
C TRP A 725 -23.82 -36.55 18.93
N TYR A 726 -24.78 -36.48 18.00
CA TYR A 726 -24.75 -35.57 16.87
C TYR A 726 -25.92 -34.59 16.92
N GLU A 727 -25.63 -33.31 16.69
CA GLU A 727 -26.64 -32.33 16.26
C GLU A 727 -26.69 -32.37 14.73
N PHE A 728 -27.88 -32.41 14.14
CA PHE A 728 -28.04 -32.35 12.69
C PHE A 728 -28.75 -31.09 12.25
N VAL A 729 -28.40 -30.61 11.05
CA VAL A 729 -29.15 -29.60 10.31
C VAL A 729 -29.58 -30.17 8.96
N THR A 730 -30.80 -29.86 8.53
CA THR A 730 -31.25 -30.20 7.18
C THR A 730 -31.16 -28.96 6.30
N THR A 731 -30.19 -28.95 5.41
CA THR A 731 -29.98 -27.88 4.41
C THR A 731 -30.16 -28.48 3.03
N GLN A 732 -30.97 -27.86 2.17
CA GLN A 732 -31.25 -28.35 0.80
C GLN A 732 -31.68 -29.83 0.76
N GLY A 733 -32.48 -30.28 1.73
CA GLY A 733 -32.99 -31.66 1.81
C GLY A 733 -31.98 -32.74 2.21
N THR A 734 -30.74 -32.35 2.55
CA THR A 734 -29.69 -33.26 3.03
C THR A 734 -29.41 -33.02 4.50
N GLN A 735 -29.41 -34.09 5.30
CA GLN A 735 -29.07 -34.05 6.72
C GLN A 735 -27.55 -34.00 6.88
N ARG A 736 -27.03 -33.00 7.59
CA ARG A 736 -25.61 -32.76 7.81
C ARG A 736 -25.32 -32.56 9.30
N ILE A 737 -24.16 -33.00 9.76
CA ILE A 737 -23.75 -32.84 11.15
C ILE A 737 -23.42 -31.37 11.42
N ARG A 738 -23.96 -30.85 12.51
CA ARG A 738 -23.85 -29.48 12.98
C ARG A 738 -22.94 -29.36 14.20
N ALA A 739 -22.93 -30.37 15.06
CA ALA A 739 -22.05 -30.51 16.21
C ALA A 739 -21.85 -31.98 16.57
N ILE A 740 -20.69 -32.32 17.10
CA ILE A 740 -20.36 -33.63 17.65
C ILE A 740 -20.06 -33.44 19.14
N LEU A 741 -20.64 -34.29 19.98
CA LEU A 741 -20.37 -34.31 21.42
C LEU A 741 -19.92 -35.71 21.82
N ALA A 742 -18.82 -35.83 22.56
CA ALA A 742 -18.29 -37.11 23.04
C ALA A 742 -17.99 -37.01 24.54
N LEU A 743 -18.61 -37.87 25.35
CA LEU A 743 -18.47 -37.84 26.81
C LEU A 743 -17.51 -38.93 27.27
N ASP A 744 -16.31 -38.55 27.72
CA ASP A 744 -15.38 -39.43 28.40
C ASP A 744 -15.34 -39.11 29.89
N SER A 745 -15.82 -40.04 30.72
CA SER A 745 -15.83 -39.93 32.18
C SER A 745 -16.55 -38.66 32.68
N ASP A 746 -15.84 -37.65 33.16
CA ASP A 746 -16.39 -36.37 33.62
C ASP A 746 -16.16 -35.21 32.64
N THR A 747 -15.70 -35.53 31.42
CA THR A 747 -15.26 -34.55 30.43
C THR A 747 -15.98 -34.76 29.11
N LEU A 748 -16.61 -33.70 28.59
CA LEU A 748 -17.37 -33.67 27.35
C LEU A 748 -16.60 -32.87 26.31
N ARG A 749 -16.19 -33.55 25.23
CA ARG A 749 -15.57 -32.92 24.06
C ARG A 749 -16.66 -32.50 23.07
N VAL A 750 -16.60 -31.26 22.60
CA VAL A 750 -17.52 -30.67 21.63
C VAL A 750 -16.73 -30.25 20.41
N GLU A 751 -17.18 -30.65 19.22
CA GLU A 751 -16.59 -30.25 17.94
C GLU A 751 -17.65 -29.60 17.06
N THR A 752 -17.34 -28.44 16.48
CA THR A 752 -18.19 -27.76 15.49
C THR A 752 -17.33 -27.14 14.39
N ASN A 753 -17.96 -26.81 13.26
CA ASN A 753 -17.28 -26.18 12.13
C ASN A 753 -17.62 -24.68 11.95
N SER A 754 -18.14 -24.01 13.00
CA SER A 754 -18.22 -22.55 13.09
C SER A 754 -18.34 -22.08 14.54
N GLU A 755 -17.81 -20.90 14.84
CA GLU A 755 -17.83 -20.35 16.20
C GLU A 755 -19.25 -20.15 16.73
N LYS A 756 -20.17 -19.66 15.88
CA LYS A 756 -21.59 -19.53 16.23
C LYS A 756 -22.23 -20.87 16.61
N ARG A 757 -21.82 -21.97 15.97
CA ARG A 757 -22.28 -23.32 16.33
C ARG A 757 -21.70 -23.73 17.69
N MET A 758 -20.42 -23.44 17.96
CA MET A 758 -19.81 -23.69 19.26
C MET A 758 -20.51 -22.94 20.39
N ASP A 759 -20.71 -21.63 20.25
CA ASP A 759 -21.39 -20.78 21.25
C ASP A 759 -22.80 -21.29 21.56
N ARG A 760 -23.53 -21.73 20.52
CA ARG A 760 -24.86 -22.30 20.68
C ARG A 760 -24.83 -23.59 21.52
N VAL A 761 -23.87 -24.48 21.24
CA VAL A 761 -23.75 -25.76 21.96
C VAL A 761 -23.31 -25.50 23.41
N LEU A 762 -22.31 -24.67 23.65
CA LEU A 762 -21.88 -24.30 25.01
C LEU A 762 -23.02 -23.64 25.80
N ALA A 763 -23.79 -22.75 25.18
CA ALA A 763 -24.97 -22.15 25.83
C ALA A 763 -26.08 -23.17 26.13
N ALA A 764 -26.21 -24.22 25.31
CA ALA A 764 -27.13 -25.32 25.58
C ALA A 764 -26.64 -26.17 26.76
N LEU A 765 -25.36 -26.54 26.76
CA LEU A 765 -24.73 -27.30 27.85
C LEU A 765 -24.84 -26.56 29.19
N ALA A 766 -24.62 -25.23 29.21
CA ALA A 766 -24.75 -24.41 30.41
C ALA A 766 -26.17 -24.46 31.04
N ARG A 767 -27.20 -24.66 30.21
CA ARG A 767 -28.58 -24.81 30.67
C ARG A 767 -28.87 -26.22 31.18
N LEU A 768 -28.26 -27.24 30.58
CA LEU A 768 -28.44 -28.64 30.94
C LEU A 768 -27.66 -29.01 32.21
N ASP A 769 -26.45 -28.46 32.37
CA ASP A 769 -25.61 -28.61 33.55
C ASP A 769 -25.05 -27.24 34.00
N PRO A 770 -25.74 -26.54 34.93
CA PRO A 770 -25.27 -25.28 35.47
C PRO A 770 -23.95 -25.36 36.25
N ALA A 771 -23.48 -26.57 36.60
CA ALA A 771 -22.22 -26.80 37.30
C ALA A 771 -21.04 -27.08 36.35
N MET A 772 -21.28 -27.08 35.03
CA MET A 772 -20.23 -27.34 34.05
C MET A 772 -19.13 -26.26 34.09
N ILE A 773 -17.90 -26.66 33.74
CA ILE A 773 -16.74 -25.76 33.63
C ILE A 773 -16.06 -26.02 32.29
N VAL A 774 -15.95 -25.00 31.44
CA VAL A 774 -15.15 -25.08 30.22
C VAL A 774 -13.67 -25.13 30.62
N LEU A 775 -12.96 -26.19 30.22
CA LEU A 775 -11.53 -26.38 30.50
C LEU A 775 -10.67 -25.79 29.40
N GLU A 776 -11.11 -25.96 28.16
CA GLU A 776 -10.42 -25.54 26.94
C GLU A 776 -11.45 -25.22 25.87
N ASP A 777 -11.25 -24.15 25.12
CA ASP A 777 -12.07 -23.73 23.97
C ASP A 777 -11.09 -23.19 22.91
N THR A 778 -10.86 -23.99 21.88
CA THR A 778 -10.00 -23.64 20.76
C THR A 778 -10.86 -23.37 19.53
N ARG A 779 -10.61 -22.24 18.87
CA ARG A 779 -11.33 -21.82 17.68
C ARG A 779 -10.31 -21.38 16.65
N ARG A 780 -10.25 -22.12 15.54
CA ARG A 780 -9.36 -21.82 14.42
C ARG A 780 -10.21 -21.50 13.18
N PRO A 781 -10.36 -20.23 12.80
CA PRO A 781 -10.94 -19.86 11.51
C PRO A 781 -10.20 -20.57 10.37
N LEU A 782 -10.93 -20.98 9.33
CA LEU A 782 -10.38 -21.57 8.12
C LEU A 782 -10.71 -20.63 6.97
N GLY A 783 -9.79 -19.72 6.69
CA GLY A 783 -9.96 -18.62 5.74
C GLY A 783 -9.78 -19.05 4.28
N ASP A 784 -8.99 -20.10 4.03
CA ASP A 784 -8.68 -20.55 2.69
C ASP A 784 -8.60 -22.09 2.52
N THR A 785 -8.47 -22.51 1.27
CA THR A 785 -8.40 -23.94 0.91
C THR A 785 -7.10 -24.63 1.34
N ARG A 786 -6.01 -23.88 1.58
CA ARG A 786 -4.72 -24.43 2.04
C ARG A 786 -4.83 -24.83 3.51
N GLU A 787 -5.37 -23.95 4.35
CA GLU A 787 -5.63 -24.23 5.77
C GLU A 787 -6.58 -25.40 5.96
N LEU A 788 -7.60 -25.51 5.11
CA LEU A 788 -8.51 -26.67 5.11
C LEU A 788 -7.76 -27.97 4.77
N ALA A 789 -6.83 -27.94 3.81
CA ALA A 789 -6.03 -29.10 3.42
C ALA A 789 -5.00 -29.49 4.50
N GLU A 790 -4.38 -28.51 5.17
CA GLU A 790 -3.47 -28.74 6.30
C GLU A 790 -4.20 -29.36 7.49
N LEU A 791 -5.39 -28.85 7.84
CA LEU A 791 -6.20 -29.41 8.92
C LEU A 791 -6.62 -30.86 8.62
N ALA A 792 -7.00 -31.17 7.37
CA ALA A 792 -7.34 -32.52 6.94
C ALA A 792 -6.18 -33.52 7.12
N GLN A 793 -4.92 -33.05 7.04
CA GLN A 793 -3.73 -33.87 7.27
C GLN A 793 -3.43 -34.11 8.76
N GLN A 794 -3.93 -33.25 9.66
CA GLN A 794 -3.66 -33.29 11.10
C GLN A 794 -4.66 -34.14 11.90
N LEU A 795 -5.82 -34.49 11.33
CA LEU A 795 -6.87 -35.25 12.02
C LEU A 795 -6.59 -36.78 12.04
N PRO A 796 -6.72 -37.47 13.20
CA PRO A 796 -6.57 -38.93 13.27
C PRO A 796 -7.72 -39.61 12.52
N GLY A 797 -7.43 -40.20 11.36
CA GLY A 797 -8.42 -40.83 10.47
C GLY A 797 -8.31 -40.42 8.98
N GLY A 798 -7.42 -39.48 8.64
CA GLY A 798 -7.22 -38.98 7.27
C GLY A 798 -6.77 -40.01 6.22
N GLU A 799 -6.39 -41.24 6.60
CA GLU A 799 -5.99 -42.29 5.66
C GLU A 799 -7.16 -43.14 5.11
N GLU A 800 -8.38 -43.01 5.65
CA GLU A 800 -9.59 -43.64 5.07
C GLU A 800 -10.56 -42.58 4.52
N GLY A 801 -10.13 -41.82 3.51
CA GLY A 801 -11.03 -40.86 2.87
C GLY A 801 -10.55 -40.08 1.66
N VAL A 802 -9.23 -39.97 1.42
CA VAL A 802 -8.70 -39.32 0.21
C VAL A 802 -7.49 -40.08 -0.32
N SER A 803 -7.70 -41.34 -0.70
CA SER A 803 -6.97 -41.84 -1.86
C SER A 803 -7.68 -41.26 -3.08
N GLU A 804 -7.02 -40.43 -3.87
CA GLU A 804 -7.42 -40.22 -5.27
C GLU A 804 -7.58 -41.61 -5.89
N PRO A 805 -8.78 -42.02 -6.35
CA PRO A 805 -8.87 -43.22 -7.15
C PRO A 805 -8.22 -42.89 -8.49
N ASP A 806 -7.02 -43.42 -8.71
CA ASP A 806 -6.42 -43.55 -10.03
C ASP A 806 -7.34 -44.48 -10.86
N GLY A 807 -8.38 -43.89 -11.48
CA GLY A 807 -9.38 -44.53 -12.34
C GLY A 807 -10.83 -44.22 -11.96
N PRO A 808 -11.78 -44.15 -12.91
CA PRO A 808 -13.18 -43.88 -12.61
C PRO A 808 -13.76 -44.97 -11.68
N PRO A 809 -14.31 -44.63 -10.49
CA PRO A 809 -14.89 -45.62 -9.63
C PRO A 809 -16.27 -46.00 -10.15
N GLY A 810 -16.55 -47.30 -10.20
CA GLY A 810 -17.92 -47.80 -10.22
C GLY A 810 -18.31 -48.56 -11.48
N GLY A 811 -18.83 -49.78 -11.27
CA GLY A 811 -19.60 -50.48 -12.29
C GLY A 811 -20.86 -49.68 -12.69
N PRO A 812 -21.62 -50.15 -13.71
CA PRO A 812 -22.79 -49.46 -14.26
C PRO A 812 -23.86 -49.08 -13.21
N GLU A 813 -23.87 -49.73 -12.06
CA GLU A 813 -24.80 -49.49 -10.95
C GLU A 813 -24.48 -48.19 -10.17
N VAL A 814 -23.20 -47.87 -9.96
CA VAL A 814 -22.76 -46.63 -9.28
C VAL A 814 -22.91 -45.42 -10.20
N ALA A 815 -22.62 -45.58 -11.50
CA ALA A 815 -22.86 -44.55 -12.50
C ALA A 815 -24.36 -44.22 -12.63
N ALA A 816 -25.23 -45.24 -12.59
CA ALA A 816 -26.69 -45.04 -12.61
C ALA A 816 -27.19 -44.33 -11.33
N ALA A 817 -26.64 -44.67 -10.16
CA ALA A 817 -26.99 -44.02 -8.90
C ALA A 817 -26.55 -42.55 -8.87
N LEU A 818 -25.32 -42.24 -9.31
CA LEU A 818 -24.84 -40.87 -9.49
C LEU A 818 -25.70 -40.08 -10.47
N GLU A 819 -26.09 -40.68 -11.59
CA GLU A 819 -26.94 -40.00 -12.57
C GLU A 819 -28.35 -39.70 -12.04
N GLU A 820 -28.91 -40.58 -11.20
CA GLU A 820 -30.19 -40.34 -10.52
C GLU A 820 -30.09 -39.22 -9.46
N VAL A 821 -28.98 -39.15 -8.72
CA VAL A 821 -28.71 -38.06 -7.76
C VAL A 821 -28.57 -36.73 -8.50
N ILE A 822 -27.82 -36.68 -9.61
CA ILE A 822 -27.67 -35.48 -10.44
C ILE A 822 -29.02 -35.04 -10.99
N ARG A 823 -29.87 -35.96 -11.46
CA ARG A 823 -31.22 -35.60 -11.96
C ARG A 823 -32.11 -34.97 -10.88
N ARG A 824 -32.05 -35.49 -9.66
CA ARG A 824 -32.76 -34.88 -8.52
C ARG A 824 -32.21 -33.49 -8.21
N TYR A 825 -30.89 -33.34 -8.22
CA TYR A 825 -30.23 -32.05 -8.02
C TYR A 825 -30.59 -31.04 -9.13
N GLU A 826 -30.51 -31.42 -10.41
CA GLU A 826 -30.93 -30.60 -11.55
C GLU A 826 -32.39 -30.16 -11.44
N THR A 827 -33.27 -31.03 -10.95
CA THR A 827 -34.69 -30.71 -10.77
C THR A 827 -34.88 -29.69 -9.65
N ALA A 828 -34.19 -29.86 -8.52
CA ALA A 828 -34.25 -28.92 -7.39
C ALA A 828 -33.64 -27.55 -7.76
N TRP A 829 -32.52 -27.56 -8.47
CA TRP A 829 -31.80 -26.36 -8.91
C TRP A 829 -32.67 -25.43 -9.77
N LEU A 830 -33.60 -25.96 -10.57
CA LEU A 830 -34.52 -25.17 -11.39
C LEU A 830 -35.45 -24.26 -10.59
N ASP A 831 -35.67 -24.59 -9.31
CA ASP A 831 -36.55 -23.88 -8.40
C ASP A 831 -35.77 -23.16 -7.27
N GLU A 832 -34.42 -23.19 -7.32
CA GLU A 832 -33.54 -22.53 -6.36
C GLU A 832 -33.23 -21.09 -6.77
N PRO A 833 -33.32 -20.10 -5.85
CA PRO A 833 -32.85 -18.73 -6.09
C PRO A 833 -31.36 -18.69 -6.42
N ILE A 834 -30.98 -18.16 -7.59
CA ILE A 834 -29.58 -18.11 -8.02
C ILE A 834 -29.04 -16.68 -7.91
N PRO A 835 -27.95 -16.42 -7.15
CA PRO A 835 -27.34 -15.09 -7.06
C PRO A 835 -26.96 -14.50 -8.42
N ALA A 836 -26.40 -15.31 -9.33
CA ALA A 836 -26.06 -14.89 -10.69
C ALA A 836 -27.26 -14.47 -11.56
N LEU A 837 -28.49 -14.75 -11.11
CA LEU A 837 -29.74 -14.32 -11.73
C LEU A 837 -30.47 -13.27 -10.88
N GLY A 838 -29.76 -12.59 -9.98
CA GLY A 838 -30.34 -11.59 -9.06
C GLY A 838 -31.36 -12.22 -8.10
N GLY A 839 -31.09 -13.43 -7.61
CA GLY A 839 -31.96 -14.15 -6.68
C GLY A 839 -33.22 -14.78 -7.31
N HIS A 840 -33.35 -14.77 -8.63
CA HIS A 840 -34.44 -15.45 -9.34
C HIS A 840 -34.12 -16.93 -9.56
N THR A 841 -35.16 -17.76 -9.67
CA THR A 841 -34.98 -19.17 -10.05
C THR A 841 -34.77 -19.31 -11.56
N PRO A 842 -34.12 -20.39 -12.04
CA PRO A 842 -33.98 -20.64 -13.48
C PRO A 842 -35.32 -20.66 -14.22
N ARG A 843 -36.40 -21.16 -13.62
CA ARG A 843 -37.74 -21.08 -14.25
C ARG A 843 -38.25 -19.65 -14.38
N GLN A 844 -38.12 -18.87 -13.32
CA GLN A 844 -38.53 -17.45 -13.34
C GLN A 844 -37.73 -16.66 -14.38
N ALA A 845 -36.41 -16.88 -14.42
CA ALA A 845 -35.54 -16.23 -15.40
C ALA A 845 -35.84 -16.67 -16.84
N ALA A 846 -36.24 -17.92 -17.08
CA ALA A 846 -36.64 -18.38 -18.41
C ALA A 846 -37.92 -17.69 -18.91
N ASP A 847 -38.89 -17.46 -18.02
CA ASP A 847 -40.17 -16.85 -18.34
C ASP A 847 -40.13 -15.30 -18.37
N ASP A 848 -39.08 -14.69 -17.83
CA ASP A 848 -38.84 -13.24 -17.88
C ASP A 848 -38.00 -12.85 -19.12
N PRO A 849 -38.56 -12.11 -20.09
CA PRO A 849 -37.83 -11.68 -21.29
C PRO A 849 -36.55 -10.88 -21.02
N THR A 850 -36.46 -10.18 -19.87
CA THR A 850 -35.31 -9.36 -19.49
C THR A 850 -34.19 -10.17 -18.83
N ARG A 851 -34.52 -11.30 -18.20
CA ARG A 851 -33.57 -12.18 -17.49
C ARG A 851 -33.28 -13.49 -18.22
N ARG A 852 -34.05 -13.83 -19.24
CA ARG A 852 -33.85 -15.03 -20.07
C ARG A 852 -32.46 -15.08 -20.70
N GLY A 853 -31.91 -13.93 -21.07
CA GLY A 853 -30.52 -13.82 -21.55
C GLY A 853 -29.49 -14.18 -20.48
N ASP A 854 -29.68 -13.73 -19.23
CA ASP A 854 -28.79 -14.01 -18.10
C ASP A 854 -28.75 -15.51 -17.79
N LEU A 855 -29.91 -16.18 -17.87
CA LEU A 855 -30.01 -17.63 -17.72
C LEU A 855 -29.27 -18.39 -18.82
N ILE A 856 -29.38 -17.96 -20.08
CA ILE A 856 -28.63 -18.57 -21.19
C ILE A 856 -27.13 -18.42 -20.96
N LYS A 857 -26.66 -17.23 -20.56
CA LYS A 857 -25.24 -16.97 -20.24
C LYS A 857 -24.74 -17.85 -19.10
N LEU A 858 -25.54 -18.03 -18.05
CA LEU A 858 -25.21 -18.92 -16.94
C LEU A 858 -25.05 -20.37 -17.43
N LEU A 859 -25.97 -20.86 -18.26
CA LEU A 859 -25.90 -22.21 -18.85
C LEU A 859 -24.74 -22.37 -19.85
N ASP A 860 -24.34 -21.30 -20.54
CA ASP A 860 -23.19 -21.30 -21.47
C ASP A 860 -21.85 -21.34 -20.72
N SER A 861 -21.82 -20.93 -19.44
CA SER A 861 -20.63 -21.06 -18.58
C SER A 861 -20.34 -22.51 -18.17
N PHE A 862 -21.32 -23.43 -18.29
CA PHE A 862 -21.16 -24.82 -17.89
C PHE A 862 -20.25 -25.57 -18.89
N PRO A 863 -19.43 -26.53 -18.45
CA PRO A 863 -18.56 -27.28 -19.34
C PRO A 863 -19.35 -28.05 -20.41
N VAL A 864 -18.91 -27.94 -21.68
CA VAL A 864 -19.56 -28.52 -22.88
C VAL A 864 -19.72 -30.05 -22.82
N ARG A 865 -18.89 -30.73 -22.02
CA ARG A 865 -19.11 -32.12 -21.62
C ARG A 865 -19.12 -32.19 -20.10
N ALA A 866 -20.28 -32.51 -19.53
CA ALA A 866 -20.38 -32.84 -18.12
C ALA A 866 -19.43 -34.01 -17.79
N ALA A 867 -18.53 -33.82 -16.84
CA ALA A 867 -17.82 -34.94 -16.21
C ALA A 867 -18.86 -35.87 -15.55
N ALA A 868 -18.53 -37.16 -15.38
CA ALA A 868 -19.37 -38.06 -14.61
C ALA A 868 -19.55 -37.47 -13.19
N GLY A 869 -20.77 -37.08 -12.82
CA GLY A 869 -21.02 -36.35 -11.56
C GLY A 869 -21.54 -34.91 -11.72
N ALA A 870 -21.47 -34.29 -12.90
CA ALA A 870 -21.81 -32.87 -13.10
C ALA A 870 -23.19 -32.63 -13.77
N MET A 871 -23.75 -31.44 -13.54
CA MET A 871 -24.99 -30.99 -14.20
C MET A 871 -24.83 -30.89 -15.72
N ASN A 872 -25.90 -31.20 -16.44
CA ASN A 872 -25.93 -31.17 -17.90
C ASN A 872 -26.77 -29.97 -18.39
N ALA A 873 -26.07 -28.97 -18.96
CA ALA A 873 -26.69 -27.76 -19.48
C ALA A 873 -27.75 -28.03 -20.57
N ASP A 874 -27.56 -29.04 -21.44
CA ASP A 874 -28.53 -29.35 -22.50
C ASP A 874 -29.83 -29.93 -21.93
N ARG A 875 -29.75 -30.72 -20.85
CA ARG A 875 -30.95 -31.18 -20.12
C ARG A 875 -31.70 -30.02 -19.49
N LEU A 876 -30.98 -29.11 -18.85
CA LEU A 876 -31.56 -27.92 -18.23
C LEU A 876 -32.22 -27.01 -19.29
N ARG A 877 -31.56 -26.76 -20.42
CA ARG A 877 -32.13 -26.01 -21.57
C ARG A 877 -33.43 -26.64 -22.06
N ALA A 878 -33.46 -27.98 -22.23
CA ALA A 878 -34.65 -28.68 -22.68
C ALA A 878 -35.84 -28.54 -21.71
N VAL A 879 -35.59 -28.56 -20.39
CA VAL A 879 -36.64 -28.38 -19.37
C VAL A 879 -37.11 -26.92 -19.28
N LEU A 880 -36.21 -25.95 -19.52
CA LEU A 880 -36.48 -24.52 -19.49
C LEU A 880 -37.02 -23.97 -20.83
N GLY A 881 -37.07 -24.80 -21.88
CA GLY A 881 -37.54 -24.43 -23.21
C GLY A 881 -36.64 -23.39 -23.90
N LEU A 882 -35.32 -23.50 -23.71
CA LEU A 882 -34.29 -22.59 -24.24
C LEU A 882 -33.63 -23.12 -25.51
#